data_AF-A0A265E5M7-F1
#
_entry.id   AF-A0A265E5M7-F1
#
_cell.length_a   1.000
_cell.length_b   1.000
_cell.length_c   1.000
_cell.angle_alpha   90.00
_cell.angle_beta   90.00
_cell.angle_gamma   90.00
#
_symmetry.space_group_name_H-M   'P 1'
#
loop_
_entity.id
_entity.type
_entity.pdbx_description
1 polymer ?
#
loop_
_entity_poly.entity_id
_entity_poly.type
_entity_poly.pdbx_seq_one_letter_code
_entity_poly.pdbx_strand_id
1 'polypeptide(L)'
;MNIKKTRSEIEALKNELHGVVSKERGLSIIVPVHDGLEYMDECLTSLASQKVTTARYEVIIVLNGRFAKEFEHLYKETTYHETLDMIILINDQPGAGAARNLGMDYAKYSHITFVDIDDRVSERFVQSNFDHMDDNQITLSQLHDLRPDGTADPDNLINRDLMDAVQDDDITYRKLTRILTVTVCKAIPANFLKQYRFKPYLRSGEDTVLFTEMLLGHHPKVAVIPLEEEAVYYRRMSSNSVSRQSASFDFLITQRLEIMKIFDPMLSNITDAELQNITRQKYRAQIVFMNRYLQDNPKDYQKVLEEIEIYQLQHFDYKLLNRSLADTLVISYCFAPYSDTSATIAVKRIIENRKPVDVISNKMYPIRSKDPTLSKAVEPYLSHSAIVDARPAFSNFKNISRFIDASFNYYSRNSERYENIYSRAMFPASHLPPLFIKMADPGIRWVAEFSDPLFSDIDSKERYVAVNSEALVEAVKNGVLGPFTPYADDNLFNLVELIPFALADELIFTNEHQLQYMISRFPDDLKMIIESKAQIKRHPTLPEAYYNLVESEYPVIDGFINVAYFGNFYSRRDVNEILEIKAFLEAQSAQQFKFHVFTNIANLPEEKRALLEDNDVIVNGYVPYFEFLNLCNRFDILMVFDADTKEIKPFNPYLPSKLSDYLGSNALTLALVESGSIMSRIRHEDLYTIDLEDMTKMNFDPEQMMERILAGKKETAIEAADATIIRSEGYELEVNDALEIIKEGEEWQIQPKSLPITEDGPYTLTIHNNGRTPATLMVESFYAKRGIITVEVGDSSFSISEFNGGADIFMAPGSTTAFRIKYNKGYDKASFLKAGRLNFTLTRQGE
;
A
#
# COMPACT_ATOMS: atom_id res chain seq x y z
N MET A 1 29.84 20.86 -31.51
CA MET A 1 28.55 21.36 -32.05
C MET A 1 27.85 22.15 -30.96
N ASN A 2 27.49 23.40 -31.23
CA ASN A 2 26.89 24.30 -30.23
C ASN A 2 25.40 23.94 -30.06
N ILE A 3 25.10 23.04 -29.12
CA ILE A 3 23.75 22.50 -28.85
C ILE A 3 22.71 23.62 -28.66
N LYS A 4 23.09 24.78 -28.11
CA LYS A 4 22.21 25.95 -27.96
C LYS A 4 21.80 26.56 -29.31
N LYS A 5 22.75 26.67 -30.24
CA LYS A 5 22.51 27.20 -31.59
C LYS A 5 21.63 26.24 -32.39
N THR A 6 21.94 24.94 -32.33
CA THR A 6 21.16 23.89 -33.00
C THR A 6 19.74 23.78 -32.45
N ARG A 7 19.52 24.00 -31.14
CA ARG A 7 18.18 24.02 -30.54
C ARG A 7 17.35 25.22 -30.99
N SER A 8 17.98 26.39 -31.11
CA SER A 8 17.35 27.60 -31.67
C SER A 8 17.00 27.45 -33.15
N GLU A 9 17.86 26.78 -33.93
CA GLU A 9 17.63 26.50 -35.35
C GLU A 9 16.52 25.46 -35.55
N ILE A 10 16.45 24.44 -34.69
CA ILE A 10 15.36 23.44 -34.68
C ILE A 10 14.02 24.07 -34.25
N GLU A 11 14.01 24.98 -33.28
CA GLU A 11 12.83 25.77 -32.89
C GLU A 11 12.35 26.66 -34.04
N ALA A 12 13.27 27.38 -34.70
CA ALA A 12 12.94 28.20 -35.87
C ALA A 12 12.36 27.35 -37.01
N LEU A 13 12.96 26.19 -37.31
CA LEU A 13 12.48 25.25 -38.32
C LEU A 13 11.12 24.62 -37.95
N LYS A 14 10.87 24.32 -36.67
CA LYS A 14 9.54 23.86 -36.21
C LYS A 14 8.47 24.92 -36.41
N ASN A 15 8.79 26.18 -36.10
CA ASN A 15 7.87 27.31 -36.31
C ASN A 15 7.59 27.55 -37.81
N GLU A 16 8.57 27.30 -38.68
CA GLU A 16 8.43 27.34 -40.14
C GLU A 16 7.60 26.15 -40.69
N LEU A 17 7.83 24.93 -40.18
CA LEU A 17 7.17 23.69 -40.63
C LEU A 17 5.72 23.56 -40.16
N HIS A 18 5.35 24.19 -39.03
CA HIS A 18 4.00 24.10 -38.46
C HIS A 18 3.07 25.26 -38.85
N GLY A 19 3.50 26.19 -39.71
CA GLY A 19 2.63 27.25 -40.22
C GLY A 19 1.95 28.03 -39.10
N VAL A 20 2.72 28.65 -38.21
CA VAL A 20 2.16 29.69 -37.33
C VAL A 20 1.85 30.90 -38.20
N VAL A 21 0.69 30.88 -38.85
CA VAL A 21 0.03 32.14 -39.24
C VAL A 21 -0.15 32.88 -37.92
N SER A 22 0.65 33.93 -37.69
CA SER A 22 0.44 34.79 -36.53
C SER A 22 -1.00 35.29 -36.65
N LYS A 23 -1.88 34.80 -35.77
CA LYS A 23 -3.27 35.22 -35.76
C LYS A 23 -3.30 36.74 -35.59
N GLU A 24 -4.26 37.37 -36.24
CA GLU A 24 -4.44 38.81 -36.13
C GLU A 24 -4.68 39.21 -34.67
N ARG A 25 -4.10 40.33 -34.23
CA ARG A 25 -4.29 40.81 -32.85
C ARG A 25 -5.76 41.15 -32.61
N GLY A 26 -6.40 40.47 -31.67
CA GLY A 26 -7.83 40.65 -31.33
C GLY A 26 -8.34 39.59 -30.35
N LEU A 27 -9.65 39.57 -30.13
CA LEU A 27 -10.31 38.67 -29.19
C LEU A 27 -11.40 37.83 -29.87
N SER A 28 -11.26 36.51 -29.86
CA SER A 28 -12.33 35.58 -30.25
C SER A 28 -13.15 35.20 -29.01
N ILE A 29 -14.43 35.59 -28.99
CA ILE A 29 -15.34 35.32 -27.87
C ILE A 29 -16.12 34.05 -28.17
N ILE A 30 -15.91 32.98 -27.41
CA ILE A 30 -16.59 31.69 -27.61
C ILE A 30 -17.75 31.59 -26.64
N VAL A 31 -18.96 31.40 -27.18
CA VAL A 31 -20.23 31.29 -26.44
C VAL A 31 -20.85 29.91 -26.66
N PRO A 32 -20.66 28.93 -25.76
CA PRO A 32 -21.35 27.64 -25.85
C PRO A 32 -22.83 27.80 -25.46
N VAL A 33 -23.73 27.24 -26.27
CA VAL A 33 -25.18 27.36 -26.05
C VAL A 33 -25.81 25.97 -25.90
N HIS A 34 -26.35 25.69 -24.72
CA HIS A 34 -27.16 24.51 -24.43
C HIS A 34 -28.39 24.94 -23.63
N ASP A 35 -29.59 24.88 -24.24
CA ASP A 35 -30.86 25.26 -23.59
C ASP A 35 -30.85 26.69 -22.99
N GLY A 36 -30.34 27.65 -23.77
CA GLY A 36 -30.05 29.03 -23.31
C GLY A 36 -30.93 30.12 -23.92
N LEU A 37 -32.04 29.75 -24.60
CA LEU A 37 -32.87 30.68 -25.38
C LEU A 37 -33.35 31.88 -24.55
N GLU A 38 -33.69 31.69 -23.27
CA GLU A 38 -34.20 32.76 -22.40
C GLU A 38 -33.15 33.80 -22.00
N TYR A 39 -31.85 33.47 -22.10
CA TYR A 39 -30.74 34.36 -21.73
C TYR A 39 -30.01 34.95 -22.94
N MET A 40 -30.24 34.37 -24.11
CA MET A 40 -29.48 34.67 -25.32
C MET A 40 -29.50 36.15 -25.70
N ASP A 41 -30.66 36.81 -25.61
CA ASP A 41 -30.78 38.24 -25.91
C ASP A 41 -29.97 39.13 -24.96
N GLU A 42 -29.95 38.81 -23.66
CA GLU A 42 -29.19 39.58 -22.67
C GLU A 42 -27.69 39.44 -22.90
N CYS A 43 -27.23 38.20 -23.13
CA CYS A 43 -25.84 37.90 -23.42
C CYS A 43 -25.37 38.61 -24.69
N LEU A 44 -26.09 38.44 -25.80
CA LEU A 44 -25.73 39.02 -27.10
C LEU A 44 -25.85 40.54 -27.12
N THR A 45 -26.85 41.12 -26.44
CA THR A 45 -26.93 42.58 -26.25
C THR A 45 -25.69 43.11 -25.54
N SER A 46 -25.20 42.40 -24.50
CA SER A 46 -23.98 42.81 -23.79
C SER A 46 -22.73 42.76 -24.66
N LEU A 47 -22.66 41.81 -25.61
CA LEU A 47 -21.58 41.70 -26.58
C LEU A 47 -21.69 42.72 -27.72
N ALA A 48 -22.90 43.04 -28.17
CA ALA A 48 -23.15 44.04 -29.22
C ALA A 48 -22.97 45.48 -28.73
N SER A 49 -23.15 45.74 -27.43
CA SER A 49 -23.04 47.06 -26.81
C SER A 49 -21.63 47.46 -26.36
N GLN A 50 -20.60 46.74 -26.81
CA GLN A 50 -19.21 47.01 -26.44
C GLN A 50 -18.72 48.37 -26.97
N LYS A 51 -18.15 49.18 -26.07
CA LYS A 51 -17.51 50.47 -26.37
C LYS A 51 -16.08 50.25 -26.87
N VAL A 52 -15.95 49.81 -28.11
CA VAL A 52 -14.66 49.55 -28.77
C VAL A 52 -14.13 50.79 -29.50
N THR A 53 -12.82 51.05 -29.37
CA THR A 53 -12.10 52.09 -30.12
C THR A 53 -11.08 51.49 -31.08
N THR A 54 -10.28 50.54 -30.60
CA THR A 54 -9.21 49.87 -31.36
C THR A 54 -9.36 48.36 -31.37
N ALA A 55 -10.14 47.81 -30.43
CA ALA A 55 -10.31 46.38 -30.27
C ALA A 55 -10.97 45.73 -31.48
N ARG A 56 -10.37 44.63 -31.96
CA ARG A 56 -10.98 43.72 -32.95
C ARG A 56 -11.48 42.50 -32.22
N TYR A 57 -12.72 42.11 -32.46
CA TYR A 57 -13.30 40.93 -31.85
C TYR A 57 -14.35 40.28 -32.76
N GLU A 58 -14.53 38.98 -32.56
CA GLU A 58 -15.60 38.18 -33.17
C GLU A 58 -16.33 37.40 -32.08
N VAL A 59 -17.56 36.97 -32.37
CA VAL A 59 -18.39 36.14 -31.49
C VAL A 59 -18.66 34.80 -32.17
N ILE A 60 -18.19 33.71 -31.55
CA ILE A 60 -18.37 32.35 -32.03
C ILE A 60 -19.40 31.66 -31.13
N ILE A 61 -20.62 31.54 -31.64
CA ILE A 61 -21.71 30.84 -30.97
C ILE A 61 -21.64 29.36 -31.35
N VAL A 62 -21.55 28.48 -30.37
CA VAL A 62 -21.50 27.03 -30.60
C VAL A 62 -22.73 26.37 -30.00
N LEU A 63 -23.67 26.02 -30.86
CA LEU A 63 -24.91 25.34 -30.49
C LEU A 63 -24.63 23.88 -30.15
N ASN A 64 -24.99 23.46 -28.94
CA ASN A 64 -24.64 22.17 -28.37
C ASN A 64 -25.88 21.51 -27.75
N GLY A 65 -26.56 20.61 -28.47
CA GLY A 65 -27.78 19.95 -28.00
C GLY A 65 -28.95 20.04 -28.99
N ARG A 66 -30.16 20.35 -28.53
CA ARG A 66 -31.32 20.60 -29.42
C ARG A 66 -31.37 22.08 -29.76
N PHE A 67 -31.17 22.41 -31.03
CA PHE A 67 -30.87 23.79 -31.46
C PHE A 67 -31.87 24.38 -32.46
N ALA A 68 -32.98 23.71 -32.76
CA ALA A 68 -33.93 24.17 -33.78
C ALA A 68 -34.54 25.54 -33.43
N LYS A 69 -34.77 25.82 -32.14
CA LYS A 69 -35.36 27.09 -31.68
C LYS A 69 -34.32 28.20 -31.56
N GLU A 70 -33.14 27.87 -31.04
CA GLU A 70 -32.02 28.79 -30.85
C GLU A 70 -31.47 29.25 -32.19
N PHE A 71 -31.31 28.33 -33.14
CA PHE A 71 -30.92 28.67 -34.51
C PHE A 71 -31.98 29.54 -35.19
N GLU A 72 -33.27 29.21 -35.03
CA GLU A 72 -34.36 30.02 -35.58
C GLU A 72 -34.38 31.43 -34.98
N HIS A 73 -34.21 31.56 -33.67
CA HIS A 73 -34.15 32.84 -32.99
C HIS A 73 -32.96 33.69 -33.47
N LEU A 74 -31.74 33.13 -33.46
CA LEU A 74 -30.52 33.82 -33.91
C LEU A 74 -30.64 34.33 -35.36
N TYR A 75 -31.23 33.52 -36.25
CA TYR A 75 -31.23 33.82 -37.68
C TYR A 75 -32.47 34.59 -38.16
N LYS A 76 -33.63 34.41 -37.52
CA LYS A 76 -34.91 35.00 -37.97
C LYS A 76 -35.47 36.07 -37.05
N GLU A 77 -35.18 36.01 -35.75
CA GLU A 77 -35.83 36.85 -34.74
C GLU A 77 -34.92 37.98 -34.22
N THR A 78 -33.63 37.95 -34.58
CA THR A 78 -32.65 38.96 -34.14
C THR A 78 -31.86 39.53 -35.33
N THR A 79 -31.31 40.74 -35.14
CA THR A 79 -30.43 41.42 -36.12
C THR A 79 -28.97 41.46 -35.65
N TYR A 80 -28.58 40.62 -34.69
CA TYR A 80 -27.22 40.67 -34.13
C TYR A 80 -26.13 40.38 -35.17
N HIS A 81 -26.44 39.59 -36.21
CA HIS A 81 -25.56 39.32 -37.34
C HIS A 81 -25.24 40.57 -38.18
N GLU A 82 -26.02 41.66 -38.03
CA GLU A 82 -25.73 42.96 -38.66
C GLU A 82 -24.78 43.82 -37.82
N THR A 83 -24.70 43.57 -36.51
CA THR A 83 -23.92 44.36 -35.55
C THR A 83 -22.65 43.66 -35.05
N LEU A 84 -22.61 42.33 -35.08
CA LEU A 84 -21.52 41.50 -34.59
C LEU A 84 -20.89 40.73 -35.75
N ASP A 85 -19.55 40.64 -35.78
CA ASP A 85 -18.85 39.64 -36.57
C ASP A 85 -19.07 38.27 -35.91
N MET A 86 -20.07 37.53 -36.39
CA MET A 86 -20.61 36.35 -35.72
C MET A 86 -20.44 35.09 -36.58
N ILE A 87 -19.97 34.02 -35.95
CA ILE A 87 -19.93 32.67 -36.50
C ILE A 87 -20.86 31.78 -35.67
N ILE A 88 -21.74 31.04 -36.33
CA ILE A 88 -22.61 30.04 -35.68
C ILE A 88 -22.14 28.65 -36.08
N LEU A 89 -21.73 27.85 -35.10
CA LEU A 89 -21.28 26.48 -35.26
C LEU A 89 -22.28 25.53 -34.59
N ILE A 90 -22.37 24.30 -35.11
CA ILE A 90 -23.16 23.23 -34.53
C ILE A 90 -22.19 22.16 -34.05
N ASN A 91 -22.29 21.80 -32.78
CA ASN A 91 -21.55 20.73 -32.16
C ASN A 91 -22.48 19.55 -31.88
N ASP A 92 -22.15 18.38 -32.42
CA ASP A 92 -22.91 17.13 -32.29
C ASP A 92 -22.46 16.29 -31.07
N GLN A 93 -21.28 16.59 -30.52
CA GLN A 93 -20.78 15.91 -29.32
C GLN A 93 -21.36 16.52 -28.03
N PRO A 94 -21.89 15.72 -27.09
CA PRO A 94 -22.44 16.27 -25.86
C PRO A 94 -21.36 16.94 -24.99
N GLY A 95 -21.74 18.01 -24.28
CA GLY A 95 -20.93 18.65 -23.24
C GLY A 95 -20.29 19.98 -23.65
N ALA A 96 -20.28 20.95 -22.73
CA ALA A 96 -19.82 22.32 -23.01
C ALA A 96 -18.35 22.38 -23.42
N GLY A 97 -17.48 21.52 -22.86
CA GLY A 97 -16.09 21.39 -23.26
C GLY A 97 -15.90 21.07 -24.75
N ALA A 98 -16.73 20.20 -25.33
CA ALA A 98 -16.67 19.88 -26.77
C ALA A 98 -17.05 21.10 -27.63
N ALA A 99 -18.11 21.81 -27.25
CA ALA A 99 -18.52 23.04 -27.94
C ALA A 99 -17.43 24.13 -27.87
N ARG A 100 -16.80 24.30 -26.69
CA ARG A 100 -15.68 25.22 -26.52
C ARG A 100 -14.48 24.83 -27.39
N ASN A 101 -14.14 23.54 -27.46
CA ASN A 101 -13.09 23.05 -28.35
C ASN A 101 -13.35 23.39 -29.83
N LEU A 102 -14.58 23.14 -30.30
CA LEU A 102 -14.97 23.51 -31.66
C LEU A 102 -14.84 25.02 -31.90
N GLY A 103 -15.29 25.85 -30.96
CA GLY A 103 -15.09 27.30 -31.04
C GLY A 103 -13.62 27.72 -31.10
N MET A 104 -12.75 27.05 -30.34
CA MET A 104 -11.30 27.35 -30.33
C MET A 104 -10.63 27.05 -31.68
N ASP A 105 -11.12 26.05 -32.41
CA ASP A 105 -10.57 25.68 -33.73
C ASP A 105 -10.91 26.70 -34.81
N TYR A 106 -12.05 27.39 -34.67
CA TYR A 106 -12.50 28.43 -35.61
C TYR A 106 -12.11 29.86 -35.20
N ALA A 107 -11.54 30.05 -34.01
CA ALA A 107 -11.05 31.35 -33.56
C ALA A 107 -10.05 31.96 -34.54
N LYS A 108 -10.32 33.18 -35.02
CA LYS A 108 -9.48 33.95 -35.94
C LYS A 108 -8.39 34.75 -35.23
N TYR A 109 -8.67 35.25 -34.02
CA TYR A 109 -7.80 36.21 -33.35
C TYR A 109 -6.77 35.58 -32.39
N SER A 110 -5.76 36.38 -32.03
CA SER A 110 -4.63 35.94 -31.21
C SER A 110 -5.01 35.54 -29.79
N HIS A 111 -6.11 36.05 -29.25
CA HIS A 111 -6.60 35.71 -27.91
C HIS A 111 -8.04 35.20 -27.94
N ILE A 112 -8.36 34.36 -26.96
CA ILE A 112 -9.68 33.75 -26.77
C ILE A 112 -10.21 34.12 -25.40
N THR A 113 -11.51 34.41 -25.32
CA THR A 113 -12.25 34.48 -24.06
C THR A 113 -13.52 33.62 -24.17
N PHE A 114 -14.00 33.13 -23.02
CA PHE A 114 -15.23 32.35 -22.94
C PHE A 114 -16.29 33.16 -22.20
N VAL A 115 -17.52 33.15 -22.72
CA VAL A 115 -18.70 33.75 -22.09
C VAL A 115 -19.80 32.70 -22.08
N ASP A 116 -20.35 32.38 -20.91
CA ASP A 116 -21.48 31.46 -20.80
C ASP A 116 -22.78 32.19 -21.20
N ILE A 117 -23.73 31.46 -21.80
CA ILE A 117 -24.94 32.06 -22.41
C ILE A 117 -25.89 32.71 -21.40
N ASP A 118 -25.84 32.32 -20.14
CA ASP A 118 -26.64 32.86 -19.04
C ASP A 118 -25.99 34.07 -18.34
N ASP A 119 -24.80 34.45 -18.80
CA ASP A 119 -23.99 35.55 -18.27
C ASP A 119 -23.96 36.76 -19.23
N ARG A 120 -23.47 37.90 -18.72
CA ARG A 120 -23.27 39.12 -19.51
C ARG A 120 -21.96 39.81 -19.17
N VAL A 121 -21.47 40.68 -20.05
CA VAL A 121 -20.24 41.46 -19.82
C VAL A 121 -20.51 42.97 -19.80
N SER A 122 -19.66 43.72 -19.10
CA SER A 122 -19.69 45.19 -19.09
C SER A 122 -19.33 45.79 -20.46
N GLU A 123 -19.77 47.01 -20.73
CA GLU A 123 -19.54 47.70 -22.01
C GLU A 123 -18.05 47.93 -22.36
N ARG A 124 -17.14 47.88 -21.38
CA ARG A 124 -15.69 48.07 -21.60
C ARG A 124 -14.90 46.76 -21.61
N PHE A 125 -15.55 45.63 -21.35
CA PHE A 125 -14.91 44.32 -21.18
C PHE A 125 -13.98 43.96 -22.35
N VAL A 126 -14.45 44.08 -23.59
CA VAL A 126 -13.66 43.73 -24.79
C VAL A 126 -12.49 44.69 -25.00
N GLN A 127 -12.73 46.00 -24.88
CA GLN A 127 -11.68 47.01 -25.09
C GLN A 127 -10.56 46.87 -24.05
N SER A 128 -10.90 46.74 -22.78
CA SER A 128 -9.89 46.58 -21.72
C SER A 128 -9.12 45.26 -21.83
N ASN A 129 -9.78 44.13 -22.12
CA ASN A 129 -9.03 42.90 -22.38
C ASN A 129 -8.07 43.04 -23.58
N PHE A 130 -8.50 43.73 -24.64
CA PHE A 130 -7.66 43.98 -25.81
C PHE A 130 -6.44 44.87 -25.50
N ASP A 131 -6.60 45.86 -24.62
CA ASP A 131 -5.52 46.78 -24.26
C ASP A 131 -4.44 46.10 -23.40
N HIS A 132 -4.80 45.09 -22.61
CA HIS A 132 -3.91 44.40 -21.66
C HIS A 132 -3.43 43.01 -22.12
N MET A 133 -3.91 42.48 -23.25
CA MET A 133 -3.48 41.16 -23.74
C MET A 133 -2.05 41.13 -24.28
N ASP A 134 -1.32 40.06 -23.99
CA ASP A 134 0.06 39.79 -24.40
C ASP A 134 0.25 38.29 -24.71
N ASP A 135 1.08 37.98 -25.70
CA ASP A 135 1.25 36.61 -26.23
C ASP A 135 1.80 35.61 -25.21
N ASN A 136 2.38 36.07 -24.09
CA ASN A 136 2.92 35.23 -23.01
C ASN A 136 2.18 35.41 -21.67
N GLN A 137 0.97 35.98 -21.68
CA GLN A 137 0.24 36.36 -20.47
C GLN A 137 -1.24 35.97 -20.53
N ILE A 138 -1.80 35.59 -19.39
CA ILE A 138 -3.25 35.54 -19.19
C ILE A 138 -3.71 36.84 -18.56
N THR A 139 -4.68 37.50 -19.18
CA THR A 139 -5.28 38.73 -18.66
C THR A 139 -6.58 38.38 -17.94
N LEU A 140 -6.77 38.90 -16.73
CA LEU A 140 -7.91 38.61 -15.87
C LEU A 140 -8.81 39.83 -15.68
N SER A 141 -10.11 39.61 -15.84
CA SER A 141 -11.17 40.60 -15.62
C SER A 141 -11.87 40.39 -14.27
N GLN A 142 -12.55 41.42 -13.78
CA GLN A 142 -13.37 41.32 -12.56
C GLN A 142 -14.54 40.35 -12.77
N LEU A 143 -14.97 39.72 -11.67
CA LEU A 143 -16.13 38.83 -11.64
C LEU A 143 -17.13 39.35 -10.62
N HIS A 144 -18.32 39.74 -11.05
CA HIS A 144 -19.42 40.13 -10.15
C HIS A 144 -20.56 39.13 -10.29
N ASP A 145 -21.14 38.69 -9.18
CA ASP A 145 -22.27 37.75 -9.19
C ASP A 145 -23.58 38.51 -9.38
N LEU A 146 -24.45 38.05 -10.28
CA LEU A 146 -25.79 38.60 -10.45
C LEU A 146 -26.75 37.96 -9.44
N ARG A 147 -27.41 38.82 -8.68
CA ARG A 147 -28.52 38.43 -7.80
C ARG A 147 -29.79 38.14 -8.62
N PRO A 148 -30.78 37.43 -8.06
CA PRO A 148 -32.03 37.12 -8.76
C PRO A 148 -32.80 38.34 -9.27
N ASP A 149 -32.62 39.50 -8.64
CA ASP A 149 -33.21 40.78 -9.05
C ASP A 149 -32.42 41.50 -10.17
N GLY A 150 -31.34 40.89 -10.66
CA GLY A 150 -30.48 41.41 -11.72
C GLY A 150 -29.40 42.39 -11.25
N THR A 151 -29.30 42.67 -9.95
CA THR A 151 -28.25 43.54 -9.38
C THR A 151 -26.91 42.82 -9.28
N ALA A 152 -25.82 43.53 -9.56
CA ALA A 152 -24.47 42.98 -9.48
C ALA A 152 -23.93 43.04 -8.04
N ASP A 153 -23.32 41.94 -7.61
CA ASP A 153 -22.67 41.77 -6.33
C ASP A 153 -21.15 41.56 -6.53
N PRO A 154 -20.32 42.58 -6.29
CA PRO A 154 -18.88 42.47 -6.42
C PRO A 154 -18.25 41.67 -5.27
N ASP A 155 -19.01 41.37 -4.20
CA ASP A 155 -18.46 40.81 -2.97
C ASP A 155 -18.43 39.27 -2.98
N ASN A 156 -17.61 38.70 -3.88
CA ASN A 156 -17.35 37.27 -3.94
C ASN A 156 -15.85 36.95 -3.76
N LEU A 157 -15.55 35.72 -3.34
CA LEU A 157 -14.18 35.30 -3.02
C LEU A 157 -13.20 35.47 -4.19
N ILE A 158 -13.65 35.24 -5.43
CA ILE A 158 -12.80 35.39 -6.61
C ILE A 158 -12.45 36.86 -6.83
N ASN A 159 -13.42 37.76 -6.71
CA ASN A 159 -13.20 39.18 -6.90
C ASN A 159 -12.35 39.79 -5.77
N ARG A 160 -12.47 39.30 -4.54
CA ARG A 160 -11.58 39.66 -3.42
C ARG A 160 -10.13 39.24 -3.70
N ASP A 161 -9.92 38.01 -4.18
CA ASP A 161 -8.58 37.52 -4.57
C ASP A 161 -7.96 38.44 -5.66
N LEU A 162 -8.77 38.94 -6.61
CA LEU A 162 -8.33 39.92 -7.62
C LEU A 162 -7.99 41.28 -7.03
N MET A 163 -8.86 41.84 -6.18
CA MET A 163 -8.64 43.14 -5.53
C MET A 163 -7.34 43.15 -4.72
N ASP A 164 -7.05 42.05 -4.02
CA ASP A 164 -5.81 41.89 -3.27
C ASP A 164 -4.59 41.82 -4.20
N ALA A 165 -4.69 41.14 -5.34
CA ALA A 165 -3.59 40.98 -6.28
C ALA A 165 -3.24 42.25 -7.07
N VAL A 166 -4.22 43.13 -7.34
CA VAL A 166 -3.99 44.41 -8.06
C VAL A 166 -3.09 45.37 -7.27
N GLN A 167 -2.98 45.19 -5.94
CA GLN A 167 -2.14 46.02 -5.09
C GLN A 167 -0.66 45.58 -5.06
N ASP A 168 -0.31 44.46 -5.70
CA ASP A 168 1.05 43.93 -5.69
C ASP A 168 1.84 44.28 -6.96
N ASP A 169 3.14 44.52 -6.79
CA ASP A 169 4.07 44.69 -7.92
C ASP A 169 4.41 43.35 -8.63
N ASP A 170 4.16 42.20 -7.99
CA ASP A 170 4.45 40.87 -8.54
C ASP A 170 3.30 39.88 -8.23
N ILE A 171 2.49 39.59 -9.26
CA ILE A 171 1.30 38.76 -9.14
C ILE A 171 1.68 37.28 -9.23
N THR A 172 1.41 36.57 -8.13
CA THR A 172 1.64 35.13 -8.01
C THR A 172 0.35 34.37 -8.28
N TYR A 173 0.42 33.27 -9.03
CA TYR A 173 -0.68 32.33 -9.20
C TYR A 173 -1.32 31.87 -7.88
N ARG A 174 -0.54 31.79 -6.80
CA ARG A 174 -1.03 31.40 -5.47
C ARG A 174 -2.17 32.30 -4.98
N LYS A 175 -2.11 33.61 -5.26
CA LYS A 175 -3.18 34.56 -4.87
C LYS A 175 -4.42 34.38 -5.72
N LEU A 176 -4.26 33.94 -6.96
CA LEU A 176 -5.32 33.89 -7.98
C LEU A 176 -5.76 32.46 -8.30
N THR A 177 -5.51 31.50 -7.40
CA THR A 177 -5.73 30.08 -7.66
C THR A 177 -7.20 29.74 -7.99
N ARG A 178 -8.18 30.50 -7.49
CA ARG A 178 -9.59 30.29 -7.83
C ARG A 178 -9.88 30.71 -9.26
N ILE A 179 -9.59 31.96 -9.60
CA ILE A 179 -9.92 32.49 -10.93
C ILE A 179 -9.12 31.80 -12.03
N LEU A 180 -7.86 31.42 -11.79
CA LEU A 180 -7.02 30.80 -12.81
C LEU A 180 -7.56 29.47 -13.34
N THR A 181 -8.45 28.80 -12.61
CA THR A 181 -9.02 27.51 -13.05
C THR A 181 -10.52 27.52 -13.32
N VAL A 182 -11.17 28.70 -13.36
CA VAL A 182 -12.54 28.80 -13.89
C VAL A 182 -12.51 29.02 -15.41
N THR A 183 -13.60 28.78 -16.13
CA THR A 183 -13.61 28.98 -17.60
C THR A 183 -13.57 30.45 -18.02
N VAL A 184 -14.28 31.31 -17.30
CA VAL A 184 -14.58 32.69 -17.71
C VAL A 184 -13.60 33.71 -17.13
N CYS A 185 -13.82 34.99 -17.45
CA CYS A 185 -13.07 36.17 -16.94
C CYS A 185 -11.61 36.28 -17.42
N LYS A 186 -11.25 35.66 -18.56
CA LYS A 186 -9.87 35.67 -19.05
C LYS A 186 -9.79 35.99 -20.53
N ALA A 187 -8.76 36.74 -20.93
CA ALA A 187 -8.23 36.69 -22.28
C ALA A 187 -6.96 35.81 -22.28
N ILE A 188 -7.00 34.75 -23.09
CA ILE A 188 -5.99 33.69 -23.11
C ILE A 188 -5.35 33.65 -24.51
N PRO A 189 -4.02 33.61 -24.63
CA PRO A 189 -3.34 33.41 -25.90
C PRO A 189 -3.85 32.14 -26.59
N ALA A 190 -4.32 32.26 -27.83
CA ALA A 190 -4.96 31.16 -28.57
C ALA A 190 -3.97 30.01 -28.83
N ASN A 191 -2.67 30.29 -28.91
CA ASN A 191 -1.61 29.29 -29.02
C ASN A 191 -1.53 28.38 -27.78
N PHE A 192 -1.81 28.88 -26.57
CA PHE A 192 -1.81 28.05 -25.37
C PHE A 192 -2.93 27.01 -25.42
N LEU A 193 -4.10 27.45 -25.86
CA LEU A 193 -5.25 26.60 -25.99
C LEU A 193 -5.15 25.62 -27.18
N LYS A 194 -4.27 25.85 -28.17
CA LYS A 194 -4.03 24.86 -29.25
C LYS A 194 -3.47 23.55 -28.72
N GLN A 195 -2.59 23.63 -27.73
CA GLN A 195 -1.91 22.47 -27.15
C GLN A 195 -2.74 21.81 -26.04
N TYR A 196 -3.56 22.59 -25.32
CA TYR A 196 -4.37 22.14 -24.19
C TYR A 196 -5.86 22.34 -24.47
N ARG A 197 -6.65 21.27 -24.38
CA ARG A 197 -8.08 21.26 -24.74
C ARG A 197 -8.93 20.79 -23.57
N PHE A 198 -10.21 21.19 -23.56
CA PHE A 198 -11.19 20.55 -22.68
C PHE A 198 -11.25 19.06 -23.01
N LYS A 199 -11.30 18.19 -22.01
CA LYS A 199 -11.39 16.74 -22.20
C LYS A 199 -12.87 16.32 -22.15
N PRO A 200 -13.55 16.07 -23.29
CA PRO A 200 -15.01 15.93 -23.31
C PRO A 200 -15.54 14.69 -22.58
N TYR A 201 -14.67 13.73 -22.27
CA TYR A 201 -15.03 12.54 -21.49
C TYR A 201 -15.13 12.83 -19.99
N LEU A 202 -14.61 13.96 -19.49
CA LEU A 202 -14.76 14.35 -18.09
C LEU A 202 -16.16 14.89 -17.87
N ARG A 203 -16.87 14.30 -16.91
CA ARG A 203 -18.26 14.70 -16.59
C ARG A 203 -18.34 15.93 -15.69
N SER A 204 -17.24 16.29 -15.05
CA SER A 204 -17.07 17.55 -14.31
C SER A 204 -15.58 17.86 -14.11
N GLY A 205 -15.26 19.12 -13.75
CA GLY A 205 -13.88 19.58 -13.50
C GLY A 205 -12.99 19.69 -14.75
N GLU A 206 -13.59 19.69 -15.94
CA GLU A 206 -12.92 19.84 -17.24
C GLU A 206 -12.10 21.15 -17.33
N ASP A 207 -12.61 22.23 -16.74
CA ASP A 207 -11.97 23.54 -16.65
C ASP A 207 -10.72 23.49 -15.78
N THR A 208 -10.85 22.88 -14.60
CA THR A 208 -9.78 22.71 -13.63
C THR A 208 -8.62 21.93 -14.23
N VAL A 209 -8.93 20.88 -15.00
CA VAL A 209 -7.92 20.10 -15.72
C VAL A 209 -7.25 20.93 -16.81
N LEU A 210 -8.02 21.54 -17.73
CA LEU A 210 -7.49 22.33 -18.83
C LEU A 210 -6.51 23.41 -18.35
N PHE A 211 -6.96 24.26 -17.43
CA PHE A 211 -6.14 25.40 -17.01
C PHE A 211 -4.92 24.97 -16.21
N THR A 212 -5.02 23.89 -15.42
CA THR A 212 -3.85 23.37 -14.70
C THR A 212 -2.82 22.82 -15.69
N GLU A 213 -3.22 22.04 -16.70
CA GLU A 213 -2.31 21.54 -17.75
C GLU A 213 -1.67 22.70 -18.54
N MET A 214 -2.47 23.72 -18.88
CA MET A 214 -2.00 24.88 -19.63
C MET A 214 -0.99 25.72 -18.84
N LEU A 215 -1.24 25.96 -17.55
CA LEU A 215 -0.31 26.68 -16.67
C LEU A 215 1.03 25.92 -16.55
N LEU A 216 0.97 24.58 -16.44
CA LEU A 216 2.15 23.72 -16.42
C LEU A 216 2.91 23.68 -17.75
N GLY A 217 2.21 23.83 -18.87
CA GLY A 217 2.82 23.79 -20.19
C GLY A 217 3.52 25.07 -20.60
N HIS A 218 2.90 26.21 -20.29
CA HIS A 218 3.31 27.50 -20.83
C HIS A 218 3.92 28.44 -19.79
N HIS A 219 3.69 28.22 -18.50
CA HIS A 219 4.16 29.10 -17.43
C HIS A 219 3.83 30.59 -17.69
N PRO A 220 2.59 30.94 -18.05
CA PRO A 220 2.27 32.28 -18.50
C PRO A 220 2.32 33.31 -17.37
N LYS A 221 2.68 34.55 -17.70
CA LYS A 221 2.45 35.66 -16.76
C LYS A 221 0.96 35.85 -16.51
N VAL A 222 0.61 36.48 -15.39
CA VAL A 222 -0.77 36.85 -15.08
C VAL A 222 -0.83 38.34 -14.86
N ALA A 223 -1.77 39.00 -15.53
CA ALA A 223 -2.12 40.38 -15.25
C ALA A 223 -3.60 40.50 -14.89
N VAL A 224 -3.90 41.43 -14.01
CA VAL A 224 -5.28 41.82 -13.67
C VAL A 224 -5.53 43.20 -14.27
N ILE A 225 -6.66 43.35 -14.97
CA ILE A 225 -7.06 44.65 -15.54
C ILE A 225 -7.30 45.65 -14.40
N PRO A 226 -6.83 46.92 -14.53
CA PRO A 226 -7.09 47.96 -13.53
C PRO A 226 -8.58 48.10 -13.21
N LEU A 227 -8.91 48.22 -11.93
CA LEU A 227 -10.30 48.16 -11.46
C LEU A 227 -11.15 49.32 -11.99
N GLU A 228 -10.52 50.47 -12.22
CA GLU A 228 -11.09 51.70 -12.78
C GLU A 228 -11.50 51.59 -14.25
N GLU A 229 -11.02 50.57 -14.97
CA GLU A 229 -11.45 50.32 -16.34
C GLU A 229 -12.82 49.62 -16.41
N GLU A 230 -13.34 49.16 -15.28
CA GLU A 230 -14.67 48.55 -15.16
C GLU A 230 -14.89 47.36 -16.12
N ALA A 231 -13.83 46.61 -16.43
CA ALA A 231 -13.89 45.37 -17.19
C ALA A 231 -14.44 44.23 -16.32
N VAL A 232 -15.76 44.15 -16.26
CA VAL A 232 -16.52 43.21 -15.43
C VAL A 232 -17.19 42.14 -16.26
N TYR A 233 -17.08 40.90 -15.78
CA TYR A 233 -17.89 39.75 -16.16
C TYR A 233 -18.98 39.53 -15.11
N TYR A 234 -20.24 39.49 -15.53
CA TYR A 234 -21.40 39.33 -14.65
C TYR A 234 -21.93 37.90 -14.71
N ARG A 235 -21.69 37.13 -13.65
CA ARG A 235 -22.06 35.72 -13.57
C ARG A 235 -23.44 35.53 -12.92
N ARG A 236 -24.38 34.91 -13.63
CA ARG A 236 -25.69 34.54 -13.11
C ARG A 236 -25.58 33.31 -12.21
N MET A 237 -26.13 33.43 -11.00
CA MET A 237 -26.13 32.34 -10.03
C MET A 237 -27.38 31.48 -10.21
N SER A 238 -27.26 30.32 -10.88
CA SER A 238 -28.36 29.36 -11.04
C SER A 238 -28.24 28.15 -10.10
N SER A 239 -29.38 27.56 -9.72
CA SER A 239 -29.45 26.32 -8.94
C SER A 239 -29.07 25.07 -9.76
N ASN A 240 -29.11 25.16 -11.09
CA ASN A 240 -28.91 24.05 -12.02
C ASN A 240 -27.45 23.91 -12.48
N SER A 241 -26.52 24.70 -11.94
CA SER A 241 -25.09 24.60 -12.27
C SER A 241 -24.54 23.21 -11.97
N VAL A 242 -23.70 22.69 -12.89
CA VAL A 242 -22.96 21.42 -12.71
C VAL A 242 -22.17 21.40 -11.40
N SER A 243 -21.68 22.57 -10.96
CA SER A 243 -20.97 22.73 -9.68
C SER A 243 -21.83 22.51 -8.44
N ARG A 244 -23.16 22.43 -8.59
CA ARG A 244 -24.17 22.32 -7.51
C ARG A 244 -25.09 21.10 -7.70
N GLN A 245 -24.66 20.10 -8.48
CA GLN A 245 -25.35 18.82 -8.62
C GLN A 245 -25.60 18.14 -7.26
N SER A 246 -26.61 17.28 -7.20
CA SER A 246 -26.90 16.46 -6.02
C SER A 246 -25.65 15.66 -5.62
N ALA A 247 -25.28 15.73 -4.34
CA ALA A 247 -24.18 14.97 -3.77
C ALA A 247 -24.42 13.45 -3.96
N SER A 248 -23.78 12.87 -4.98
CA SER A 248 -23.86 11.44 -5.30
C SER A 248 -22.47 10.79 -5.22
N PHE A 249 -22.44 9.47 -5.07
CA PHE A 249 -21.19 8.69 -5.12
C PHE A 249 -20.44 8.95 -6.44
N ASP A 250 -21.14 8.92 -7.57
CA ASP A 250 -20.54 9.15 -8.88
C ASP A 250 -19.89 10.54 -8.98
N PHE A 251 -20.56 11.59 -8.51
CA PHE A 251 -20.05 12.96 -8.60
C PHE A 251 -18.92 13.25 -7.60
N LEU A 252 -19.08 12.85 -6.34
CA LEU A 252 -18.16 13.17 -5.25
C LEU A 252 -17.02 12.16 -5.05
N ILE A 253 -17.09 10.98 -5.66
CA ILE A 253 -16.06 9.94 -5.61
C ILE A 253 -15.52 9.65 -7.00
N THR A 254 -16.29 8.97 -7.87
CA THR A 254 -15.79 8.46 -9.16
C THR A 254 -15.26 9.56 -10.07
N GLN A 255 -16.04 10.62 -10.30
CA GLN A 255 -15.60 11.76 -11.13
C GLN A 255 -14.42 12.55 -10.51
N ARG A 256 -14.24 12.51 -9.18
CA ARG A 256 -13.08 13.11 -8.52
C ARG A 256 -11.82 12.30 -8.82
N LEU A 257 -11.91 10.98 -8.75
CA LEU A 257 -10.83 10.05 -9.06
C LEU A 257 -10.42 10.13 -10.54
N GLU A 258 -11.37 10.30 -11.46
CA GLU A 258 -11.10 10.57 -12.89
C GLU A 258 -10.17 11.78 -13.10
N ILE A 259 -10.40 12.88 -12.37
CA ILE A 259 -9.55 14.07 -12.41
C ILE A 259 -8.21 13.80 -11.73
N MET A 260 -8.22 13.14 -10.58
CA MET A 260 -6.98 12.82 -9.86
C MET A 260 -6.05 11.95 -10.70
N LYS A 261 -6.59 11.02 -11.49
CA LYS A 261 -5.82 10.20 -12.45
C LYS A 261 -5.00 11.04 -13.44
N ILE A 262 -5.50 12.21 -13.80
CA ILE A 262 -4.82 13.14 -14.71
C ILE A 262 -3.73 13.91 -13.96
N PHE A 263 -4.02 14.38 -12.75
CA PHE A 263 -3.08 15.19 -11.95
C PHE A 263 -1.98 14.40 -11.26
N ASP A 264 -2.24 13.14 -10.87
CA ASP A 264 -1.31 12.31 -10.11
C ASP A 264 0.07 12.19 -10.76
N PRO A 265 0.21 11.81 -12.05
CA PRO A 265 1.53 11.73 -12.70
C PRO A 265 2.20 13.10 -12.90
N MET A 266 1.43 14.20 -12.84
CA MET A 266 1.98 15.56 -12.99
C MET A 266 2.75 15.95 -11.72
N LEU A 267 2.30 15.55 -10.54
CA LEU A 267 2.90 15.96 -9.26
C LEU A 267 4.37 15.55 -9.11
N SER A 268 4.80 14.46 -9.76
CA SER A 268 6.19 13.99 -9.76
C SER A 268 7.14 14.82 -10.63
N ASN A 269 6.62 15.55 -11.62
CA ASN A 269 7.42 16.12 -12.71
C ASN A 269 7.51 17.66 -12.69
N ILE A 270 6.90 18.30 -11.69
CA ILE A 270 6.87 19.77 -11.59
C ILE A 270 8.07 20.25 -10.76
N THR A 271 8.94 21.04 -11.38
CA THR A 271 10.09 21.67 -10.71
C THR A 271 9.77 23.05 -10.15
N ASP A 272 8.82 23.76 -10.77
CA ASP A 272 8.38 25.08 -10.33
C ASP A 272 7.54 24.98 -9.04
N ALA A 273 7.98 25.65 -7.98
CA ALA A 273 7.36 25.55 -6.66
C ALA A 273 5.94 26.11 -6.62
N GLU A 274 5.65 27.14 -7.42
CA GLU A 274 4.34 27.76 -7.43
C GLU A 274 3.31 26.90 -8.15
N LEU A 275 3.68 26.39 -9.32
CA LEU A 275 2.85 25.45 -10.07
C LEU A 275 2.65 24.14 -9.32
N GLN A 276 3.68 23.63 -8.63
CA GLN A 276 3.55 22.44 -7.80
C GLN A 276 2.50 22.65 -6.70
N ASN A 277 2.50 23.84 -6.08
CA ASN A 277 1.54 24.20 -5.05
C ASN A 277 0.10 24.22 -5.60
N ILE A 278 -0.13 24.84 -6.75
CA ILE A 278 -1.46 24.92 -7.35
C ILE A 278 -1.97 23.54 -7.75
N THR A 279 -1.16 22.75 -8.46
CA THR A 279 -1.54 21.39 -8.86
C THR A 279 -1.86 20.56 -7.63
N ARG A 280 -1.05 20.66 -6.55
CA ARG A 280 -1.34 19.96 -5.28
C ARG A 280 -2.61 20.46 -4.61
N GLN A 281 -2.92 21.76 -4.65
CA GLN A 281 -4.18 22.29 -4.13
C GLN A 281 -5.39 21.75 -4.90
N LYS A 282 -5.32 21.71 -6.24
CA LYS A 282 -6.40 21.17 -7.08
C LYS A 282 -6.57 19.66 -6.90
N TYR A 283 -5.48 18.93 -6.72
CA TYR A 283 -5.50 17.51 -6.37
C TYR A 283 -6.17 17.28 -5.01
N ARG A 284 -5.72 17.99 -3.96
CA ARG A 284 -6.29 17.86 -2.60
C ARG A 284 -7.76 18.28 -2.53
N ALA A 285 -8.18 19.26 -3.32
CA ALA A 285 -9.59 19.66 -3.38
C ALA A 285 -10.49 18.46 -3.75
N GLN A 286 -10.03 17.57 -4.63
CA GLN A 286 -10.76 16.35 -5.00
C GLN A 286 -10.99 15.43 -3.80
N ILE A 287 -9.97 15.24 -2.96
CA ILE A 287 -10.08 14.46 -1.73
C ILE A 287 -11.03 15.12 -0.73
N VAL A 288 -11.09 16.45 -0.66
CA VAL A 288 -12.07 17.16 0.20
C VAL A 288 -13.51 16.89 -0.24
N PHE A 289 -13.77 16.81 -1.55
CA PHE A 289 -15.09 16.41 -2.05
C PHE A 289 -15.46 14.98 -1.59
N MET A 290 -14.50 14.06 -1.63
CA MET A 290 -14.67 12.67 -1.19
C MET A 290 -14.87 12.57 0.32
N ASN A 291 -14.11 13.33 1.12
CA ASN A 291 -14.28 13.40 2.57
C ASN A 291 -15.69 13.88 2.95
N ARG A 292 -16.19 14.92 2.27
CA ARG A 292 -17.57 15.39 2.48
C ARG A 292 -18.61 14.31 2.19
N TYR A 293 -18.43 13.53 1.12
CA TYR A 293 -19.30 12.39 0.84
C TYR A 293 -19.32 11.38 2.00
N LEU A 294 -18.15 11.06 2.56
CA LEU A 294 -18.00 10.12 3.67
C LEU A 294 -18.55 10.63 4.99
N GLN A 295 -18.55 11.95 5.23
CA GLN A 295 -19.21 12.55 6.40
C GLN A 295 -20.72 12.30 6.37
N ASP A 296 -21.34 12.40 5.20
CA ASP A 296 -22.77 12.17 5.02
C ASP A 296 -23.10 10.66 4.88
N ASN A 297 -22.14 9.85 4.40
CA ASN A 297 -22.31 8.44 4.06
C ASN A 297 -21.20 7.54 4.64
N PRO A 298 -21.03 7.47 5.98
CA PRO A 298 -19.91 6.74 6.60
C PRO A 298 -19.93 5.23 6.32
N LYS A 299 -21.10 4.66 5.96
CA LYS A 299 -21.24 3.23 5.61
C LYS A 299 -20.56 2.87 4.29
N ASP A 300 -20.33 3.85 3.41
CA ASP A 300 -19.71 3.64 2.11
C ASP A 300 -18.18 3.69 2.16
N TYR A 301 -17.59 3.82 3.35
CA TYR A 301 -16.15 3.97 3.52
C TYR A 301 -15.33 2.90 2.79
N GLN A 302 -15.68 1.63 2.99
CA GLN A 302 -15.00 0.52 2.33
C GLN A 302 -15.14 0.57 0.80
N LYS A 303 -16.34 0.90 0.32
CA LYS A 303 -16.61 1.06 -1.12
C LYS A 303 -15.78 2.19 -1.73
N VAL A 304 -15.55 3.28 -0.99
CA VAL A 304 -14.67 4.38 -1.44
C VAL A 304 -13.22 3.93 -1.50
N LEU A 305 -12.72 3.15 -0.54
CA LEU A 305 -11.36 2.61 -0.57
C LEU A 305 -11.15 1.67 -1.78
N GLU A 306 -12.11 0.79 -2.05
CA GLU A 306 -12.09 -0.11 -3.22
C GLU A 306 -12.06 0.70 -4.53
N GLU A 307 -12.86 1.77 -4.62
CA GLU A 307 -12.84 2.65 -5.79
C GLU A 307 -11.48 3.37 -5.93
N ILE A 308 -10.87 3.84 -4.85
CA ILE A 308 -9.53 4.48 -4.89
C ILE A 308 -8.46 3.51 -5.40
N GLU A 309 -8.51 2.26 -4.95
CA GLU A 309 -7.52 1.23 -5.27
C GLU A 309 -7.46 0.95 -6.79
N ILE A 310 -8.60 0.97 -7.48
CA ILE A 310 -8.70 0.81 -8.95
C ILE A 310 -7.82 1.83 -9.70
N TYR A 311 -7.67 3.04 -9.16
CA TYR A 311 -6.94 4.13 -9.84
C TYR A 311 -5.43 4.13 -9.56
N GLN A 312 -4.95 3.38 -8.56
CA GLN A 312 -3.52 3.24 -8.23
C GLN A 312 -2.77 4.58 -8.10
N LEU A 313 -3.38 5.55 -7.42
CA LEU A 313 -2.86 6.92 -7.29
C LEU A 313 -1.65 6.97 -6.35
N GLN A 314 -0.51 7.51 -6.81
CA GLN A 314 0.73 7.54 -6.04
C GLN A 314 0.74 8.62 -4.94
N HIS A 315 -0.02 9.71 -5.14
CA HIS A 315 0.03 10.90 -4.28
C HIS A 315 -1.24 11.06 -3.42
N PHE A 316 -2.04 10.01 -3.28
CA PHE A 316 -3.31 10.07 -2.55
C PHE A 316 -3.08 10.35 -1.05
N ASP A 317 -3.82 11.30 -0.49
CA ASP A 317 -3.71 11.69 0.93
C ASP A 317 -4.88 11.11 1.75
N TYR A 318 -4.68 9.91 2.30
CA TYR A 318 -5.66 9.25 3.17
C TYR A 318 -5.96 10.04 4.45
N LYS A 319 -5.00 10.80 4.99
CA LYS A 319 -5.26 11.63 6.19
C LYS A 319 -6.25 12.73 5.89
N LEU A 320 -6.18 13.32 4.69
CA LEU A 320 -7.18 14.28 4.23
C LEU A 320 -8.53 13.63 3.97
N LEU A 321 -8.57 12.43 3.37
CA LEU A 321 -9.80 11.66 3.17
C LEU A 321 -10.49 11.34 4.51
N ASN A 322 -9.70 10.96 5.51
CA ASN A 322 -10.18 10.51 6.82
C ASN A 322 -10.42 11.63 7.81
N ARG A 323 -10.20 12.89 7.41
CA ARG A 323 -10.27 14.03 8.32
C ARG A 323 -11.64 14.08 9.01
N SER A 324 -11.60 14.08 10.34
CA SER A 324 -12.80 14.13 11.20
C SER A 324 -13.76 12.95 11.07
N LEU A 325 -13.36 11.83 10.46
CA LEU A 325 -14.19 10.62 10.36
C LEU A 325 -13.99 9.63 11.52
N ALA A 326 -12.89 9.74 12.26
CA ALA A 326 -12.57 8.82 13.35
C ALA A 326 -13.42 9.09 14.60
N ASP A 327 -14.15 8.08 15.05
CA ASP A 327 -14.93 8.02 16.30
C ASP A 327 -14.21 7.26 17.42
N THR A 328 -13.06 6.66 17.11
CA THR A 328 -12.31 5.75 17.99
C THR A 328 -10.89 6.23 18.16
N LEU A 329 -10.46 6.37 19.42
CA LEU A 329 -9.06 6.59 19.80
C LEU A 329 -8.38 5.27 20.17
N VAL A 330 -7.39 4.87 19.38
CA VAL A 330 -6.52 3.72 19.63
C VAL A 330 -5.31 4.17 20.46
N ILE A 331 -5.18 3.59 21.65
CA ILE A 331 -4.07 3.82 22.57
C ILE A 331 -3.15 2.60 22.52
N SER A 332 -2.06 2.71 21.76
CA SER A 332 -1.10 1.62 21.57
C SER A 332 0.32 2.12 21.78
N TYR A 333 0.93 1.78 22.92
CA TYR A 333 2.26 2.27 23.27
C TYR A 333 3.32 1.98 22.20
N CYS A 334 3.28 0.78 21.62
CA CYS A 334 4.05 0.40 20.44
C CYS A 334 3.09 0.29 19.23
N PHE A 335 3.37 0.99 18.15
CA PHE A 335 2.53 1.03 16.95
C PHE A 335 3.39 1.15 15.68
N ALA A 336 2.79 1.01 14.49
CA ALA A 336 3.48 1.26 13.23
C ALA A 336 4.20 2.63 13.25
N PRO A 337 5.43 2.74 12.73
CA PRO A 337 6.14 1.77 11.89
C PRO A 337 7.06 0.81 12.68
N TYR A 338 6.92 0.60 13.99
CA TYR A 338 7.89 -0.26 14.70
C TYR A 338 7.67 -1.75 14.41
N SER A 339 8.75 -2.48 14.14
CA SER A 339 8.73 -3.94 13.96
C SER A 339 8.64 -4.61 15.35
N ASP A 340 7.41 -4.90 15.77
CA ASP A 340 7.08 -5.48 17.07
C ASP A 340 5.71 -6.15 16.98
N THR A 341 5.54 -7.30 17.63
CA THR A 341 4.26 -8.05 17.62
C THR A 341 3.09 -7.18 18.09
N SER A 342 3.28 -6.32 19.09
CA SER A 342 2.19 -5.45 19.56
C SER A 342 1.77 -4.43 18.50
N ALA A 343 2.73 -3.88 17.76
CA ALA A 343 2.46 -2.95 16.67
C ALA A 343 1.73 -3.65 15.52
N THR A 344 2.23 -4.83 15.12
CA THR A 344 1.64 -5.66 14.06
C THR A 344 0.20 -6.03 14.36
N ILE A 345 -0.09 -6.57 15.56
CA ILE A 345 -1.47 -6.95 15.91
C ILE A 345 -2.40 -5.72 15.96
N ALA A 346 -1.94 -4.58 16.48
CA ALA A 346 -2.73 -3.35 16.48
C ALA A 346 -3.07 -2.89 15.05
N VAL A 347 -2.11 -2.97 14.12
CA VAL A 347 -2.34 -2.71 12.69
C VAL A 347 -3.39 -3.67 12.11
N LYS A 348 -3.24 -4.97 12.36
CA LYS A 348 -4.18 -6.00 11.87
C LYS A 348 -5.60 -5.76 12.38
N ARG A 349 -5.76 -5.37 13.65
CA ARG A 349 -7.07 -5.02 14.24
C ARG A 349 -7.71 -3.81 13.58
N ILE A 350 -6.93 -2.78 13.26
CA ILE A 350 -7.44 -1.59 12.57
C ILE A 350 -7.91 -1.96 11.15
N ILE A 351 -7.12 -2.77 10.43
CA ILE A 351 -7.48 -3.26 9.09
C ILE A 351 -8.75 -4.13 9.13
N GLU A 352 -8.85 -5.05 10.09
CA GLU A 352 -10.02 -5.92 10.29
C GLU A 352 -11.29 -5.12 10.58
N ASN A 353 -11.18 -4.03 11.37
CA ASN A 353 -12.31 -3.18 11.71
C ASN A 353 -12.82 -2.31 10.57
N ARG A 354 -12.03 -2.10 9.51
CA ARG A 354 -12.39 -1.35 8.28
C ARG A 354 -12.97 0.05 8.53
N LYS A 355 -12.43 0.77 9.52
CA LYS A 355 -12.90 2.11 9.90
C LYS A 355 -11.73 3.07 10.17
N PRO A 356 -11.90 4.37 9.87
CA PRO A 356 -10.96 5.40 10.29
C PRO A 356 -10.79 5.43 11.81
N VAL A 357 -9.55 5.54 12.27
CA VAL A 357 -9.22 5.72 13.69
C VAL A 357 -8.19 6.83 13.88
N ASP A 358 -8.17 7.40 15.08
CA ASP A 358 -7.03 8.17 15.57
C ASP A 358 -6.17 7.25 16.43
N VAL A 359 -4.85 7.37 16.31
CA VAL A 359 -3.89 6.57 17.09
C VAL A 359 -2.99 7.48 17.91
N ILE A 360 -2.79 7.13 19.18
CA ILE A 360 -1.69 7.67 19.99
C ILE A 360 -0.74 6.55 20.40
N SER A 361 0.55 6.79 20.16
CA SER A 361 1.63 5.82 20.39
C SER A 361 2.87 6.49 20.97
N ASN A 362 3.84 5.70 21.41
CA ASN A 362 5.11 6.21 21.91
C ASN A 362 6.23 5.97 20.89
N LYS A 363 7.26 6.81 20.94
CA LYS A 363 8.50 6.57 20.23
C LYS A 363 9.24 5.39 20.84
N MET A 364 9.49 4.36 20.03
CA MET A 364 10.13 3.12 20.48
C MET A 364 11.62 3.02 20.11
N TYR A 365 12.17 3.98 19.38
CA TYR A 365 13.61 4.04 19.13
C TYR A 365 14.40 4.35 20.42
N PRO A 366 15.55 3.71 20.70
CA PRO A 366 16.25 2.73 19.86
C PRO A 366 15.88 1.26 20.13
N ILE A 367 14.93 0.95 21.01
CA ILE A 367 14.65 -0.43 21.43
C ILE A 367 13.87 -1.26 20.40
N ARG A 368 13.31 -0.62 19.37
CA ARG A 368 12.66 -1.26 18.23
C ARG A 368 13.12 -0.64 16.92
N SER A 369 13.37 -1.50 15.94
CA SER A 369 13.60 -1.11 14.54
C SER A 369 12.29 -0.67 13.90
N LYS A 370 12.39 0.04 12.77
CA LYS A 370 11.25 0.47 11.98
C LYS A 370 11.09 -0.41 10.75
N ASP A 371 9.84 -0.68 10.42
CA ASP A 371 9.34 -1.27 9.19
C ASP A 371 8.29 -0.30 8.58
N PRO A 372 8.69 0.50 7.57
CA PRO A 372 7.79 1.47 6.92
C PRO A 372 6.56 0.83 6.25
N THR A 373 6.64 -0.45 5.89
CA THR A 373 5.57 -1.15 5.18
C THR A 373 4.33 -1.32 6.07
N LEU A 374 4.51 -1.45 7.40
CA LEU A 374 3.43 -1.40 8.40
C LEU A 374 2.65 -0.09 8.36
N SER A 375 3.32 1.05 8.22
CA SER A 375 2.64 2.34 8.11
C SER A 375 1.83 2.43 6.82
N LYS A 376 2.38 1.99 5.69
CA LYS A 376 1.69 2.03 4.40
C LYS A 376 0.43 1.16 4.40
N ALA A 377 0.47 -0.01 5.03
CA ALA A 377 -0.66 -0.93 5.09
C ALA A 377 -1.85 -0.41 5.91
N VAL A 378 -1.59 0.35 6.99
CA VAL A 378 -2.63 0.89 7.87
C VAL A 378 -3.05 2.31 7.49
N GLU A 379 -2.26 3.01 6.68
CA GLU A 379 -2.49 4.40 6.25
C GLU A 379 -3.92 4.67 5.75
N PRO A 380 -4.57 3.78 4.97
CA PRO A 380 -5.94 3.99 4.54
C PRO A 380 -6.91 4.23 5.68
N TYR A 381 -6.66 3.69 6.88
CA TYR A 381 -7.54 3.75 8.05
C TYR A 381 -7.09 4.78 9.11
N LEU A 382 -6.01 5.52 8.88
CA LEU A 382 -5.53 6.52 9.84
C LEU A 382 -6.09 7.91 9.52
N SER A 383 -6.80 8.52 10.47
CA SER A 383 -7.18 9.93 10.40
C SER A 383 -6.07 10.81 10.99
N HIS A 384 -5.70 10.54 12.25
CA HIS A 384 -4.55 11.14 12.91
C HIS A 384 -3.65 10.09 13.57
N SER A 385 -2.34 10.37 13.62
CA SER A 385 -1.38 9.56 14.37
C SER A 385 -0.47 10.46 15.18
N ALA A 386 -0.64 10.44 16.49
CA ALA A 386 0.17 11.16 17.46
C ALA A 386 1.26 10.24 18.02
N ILE A 387 2.51 10.72 18.00
CA ILE A 387 3.66 10.02 18.57
C ILE A 387 4.20 10.83 19.74
N VAL A 388 4.16 10.24 20.93
CA VAL A 388 4.74 10.79 22.15
C VAL A 388 6.25 10.57 22.14
N ASP A 389 7.04 11.60 22.45
CA ASP A 389 8.49 11.51 22.59
C ASP A 389 8.88 11.19 24.05
N ALA A 390 8.36 10.08 24.59
CA ALA A 390 8.77 9.55 25.89
C ALA A 390 9.77 8.40 25.71
N ARG A 391 10.70 8.27 26.66
CA ARG A 391 11.68 7.18 26.65
C ARG A 391 10.93 5.84 26.76
N PRO A 392 11.12 4.90 25.82
CA PRO A 392 10.38 3.65 25.84
C PRO A 392 10.73 2.84 27.09
N ALA A 393 9.73 2.17 27.64
CA ALA A 393 9.81 1.46 28.91
C ALA A 393 8.76 0.36 28.99
N PHE A 394 9.17 -0.81 29.49
CA PHE A 394 8.25 -1.91 29.79
C PHE A 394 7.77 -1.86 31.24
N SER A 395 8.70 -1.62 32.18
CA SER A 395 8.48 -1.66 33.63
C SER A 395 8.70 -0.32 34.34
N ASN A 396 9.38 0.66 33.73
CA ASN A 396 9.73 1.91 34.42
C ASN A 396 8.55 2.90 34.47
N PHE A 397 7.88 3.00 35.63
CA PHE A 397 6.67 3.83 35.76
C PHE A 397 6.91 5.32 35.48
N LYS A 398 8.06 5.90 35.86
CA LYS A 398 8.38 7.30 35.57
C LYS A 398 8.35 7.59 34.07
N ASN A 399 8.90 6.71 33.25
CA ASN A 399 8.84 6.86 31.79
C ASN A 399 7.42 6.62 31.25
N ILE A 400 6.69 5.65 31.81
CA ILE A 400 5.31 5.35 31.45
C ILE A 400 4.39 6.54 31.74
N SER A 401 4.55 7.22 32.88
CA SER A 401 3.71 8.36 33.29
C SER A 401 3.64 9.47 32.25
N ARG A 402 4.75 9.75 31.54
CA ARG A 402 4.78 10.73 30.45
C ARG A 402 3.86 10.36 29.29
N PHE A 403 3.76 9.08 28.97
CA PHE A 403 2.82 8.60 27.96
C PHE A 403 1.38 8.71 28.45
N ILE A 404 1.11 8.40 29.72
CA ILE A 404 -0.22 8.58 30.33
C ILE A 404 -0.67 10.03 30.20
N ASP A 405 0.15 10.98 30.66
CA ASP A 405 -0.17 12.41 30.61
C ASP A 405 -0.40 12.88 29.17
N ALA A 406 0.45 12.48 28.23
CA ALA A 406 0.32 12.87 26.83
C ALA A 406 -0.95 12.28 26.19
N SER A 407 -1.27 11.02 26.48
CA SER A 407 -2.48 10.35 25.98
C SER A 407 -3.76 10.96 26.54
N PHE A 408 -3.81 11.23 27.85
CA PHE A 408 -4.96 11.88 28.47
C PHE A 408 -5.16 13.32 27.96
N ASN A 409 -4.07 14.09 27.81
CA ASN A 409 -4.14 15.44 27.24
C ASN A 409 -4.59 15.43 25.77
N TYR A 410 -4.14 14.44 24.98
CA TYR A 410 -4.57 14.28 23.60
C TYR A 410 -6.07 13.99 23.52
N TYR A 411 -6.56 13.04 24.33
CA TYR A 411 -8.00 12.75 24.44
C TYR A 411 -8.78 13.99 24.87
N SER A 412 -8.37 14.68 25.94
CA SER A 412 -9.09 15.83 26.50
C SER A 412 -9.26 16.99 25.52
N ARG A 413 -8.32 17.17 24.57
CA ARG A 413 -8.41 18.21 23.52
C ARG A 413 -9.33 17.82 22.37
N ASN A 414 -9.72 16.55 22.28
CA ASN A 414 -10.45 15.97 21.17
C ASN A 414 -11.66 15.13 21.64
N SER A 415 -12.08 15.26 22.90
CA SER A 415 -13.01 14.34 23.56
C SER A 415 -14.37 14.28 22.84
N GLU A 416 -14.84 15.42 22.32
CA GLU A 416 -16.09 15.52 21.55
C GLU A 416 -16.11 14.67 20.27
N ARG A 417 -14.96 14.18 19.80
CA ARG A 417 -14.84 13.35 18.59
C ARG A 417 -14.96 11.86 18.86
N TYR A 418 -14.77 11.42 20.10
CA TYR A 418 -14.62 10.00 20.40
C TYR A 418 -15.84 9.44 21.11
N GLU A 419 -16.37 8.35 20.57
CA GLU A 419 -17.36 7.49 21.22
C GLU A 419 -16.68 6.26 21.86
N ASN A 420 -15.51 5.88 21.33
CA ASN A 420 -14.81 4.67 21.71
C ASN A 420 -13.34 4.94 22.01
N ILE A 421 -12.81 4.20 22.98
CA ILE A 421 -11.37 4.00 23.16
C ILE A 421 -11.03 2.52 23.01
N TYR A 422 -9.97 2.23 22.28
CA TYR A 422 -9.41 0.89 22.16
C TYR A 422 -7.97 0.91 22.68
N SER A 423 -7.63 -0.02 23.56
CA SER A 423 -6.26 -0.16 24.06
C SER A 423 -5.81 -1.60 24.02
N ARG A 424 -4.56 -1.85 23.68
CA ARG A 424 -3.96 -3.19 23.68
C ARG A 424 -2.70 -3.23 24.53
N ALA A 425 -2.64 -4.14 25.49
CA ALA A 425 -1.46 -4.31 26.33
C ALA A 425 -0.69 -5.61 26.00
N MET A 426 0.45 -5.42 25.35
CA MET A 426 1.68 -6.18 25.61
C MET A 426 2.64 -5.30 26.43
N PHE A 427 2.74 -4.02 26.07
CA PHE A 427 3.33 -2.99 26.91
C PHE A 427 2.29 -2.52 27.95
N PRO A 428 2.59 -2.62 29.26
CA PRO A 428 1.67 -2.22 30.33
C PRO A 428 1.10 -0.80 30.18
N ALA A 429 1.90 0.10 29.59
CA ALA A 429 1.55 1.50 29.41
C ALA A 429 0.24 1.76 28.65
N SER A 430 -0.19 0.87 27.75
CA SER A 430 -1.40 1.09 26.94
C SER A 430 -2.71 1.09 27.76
N HIS A 431 -2.77 0.37 28.89
CA HIS A 431 -4.00 0.25 29.70
C HIS A 431 -4.13 1.29 30.82
N LEU A 432 -3.11 2.13 31.03
CA LEU A 432 -3.15 3.14 32.09
C LEU A 432 -3.86 4.45 31.70
N PRO A 433 -3.69 5.02 30.49
CA PRO A 433 -4.41 6.22 30.09
C PRO A 433 -5.95 6.08 30.17
N PRO A 434 -6.56 4.94 29.75
CA PRO A 434 -8.00 4.73 29.89
C PRO A 434 -8.57 4.90 31.30
N LEU A 435 -7.80 4.66 32.38
CA LEU A 435 -8.24 4.93 33.75
C LEU A 435 -8.67 6.39 33.92
N PHE A 436 -7.78 7.31 33.55
CA PHE A 436 -8.00 8.74 33.68
C PHE A 436 -9.11 9.23 32.74
N ILE A 437 -9.18 8.63 31.55
CA ILE A 437 -10.25 8.91 30.58
C ILE A 437 -11.61 8.50 31.17
N LYS A 438 -11.77 7.27 31.70
CA LYS A 438 -13.03 6.83 32.34
C LYS A 438 -13.39 7.61 33.60
N MET A 439 -12.40 8.13 34.33
CA MET A 439 -12.66 9.02 35.47
C MET A 439 -13.19 10.39 35.03
N ALA A 440 -12.74 10.91 33.88
CA ALA A 440 -13.18 12.20 33.34
C ALA A 440 -14.48 12.09 32.52
N ASP A 441 -14.64 11.00 31.78
CA ASP A 441 -15.80 10.65 30.98
C ASP A 441 -16.20 9.19 31.24
N PRO A 442 -17.06 8.92 32.23
CA PRO A 442 -17.51 7.56 32.53
C PRO A 442 -18.29 6.89 31.39
N GLY A 443 -18.87 7.68 30.47
CA GLY A 443 -19.75 7.22 29.40
C GLY A 443 -19.02 6.73 28.15
N ILE A 444 -17.74 7.10 27.97
CA ILE A 444 -16.92 6.62 26.86
C ILE A 444 -16.82 5.09 26.87
N ARG A 445 -17.06 4.46 25.72
CA ARG A 445 -16.95 3.00 25.59
C ARG A 445 -15.49 2.58 25.50
N TRP A 446 -15.04 1.70 26.38
CA TRP A 446 -13.67 1.19 26.40
C TRP A 446 -13.58 -0.31 26.09
N VAL A 447 -12.85 -0.62 25.02
CA VAL A 447 -12.42 -1.99 24.67
C VAL A 447 -10.95 -2.18 25.04
N ALA A 448 -10.66 -3.15 25.90
CA ALA A 448 -9.29 -3.49 26.32
C ALA A 448 -8.88 -4.89 25.85
N GLU A 449 -7.84 -4.97 25.01
CA GLU A 449 -7.25 -6.23 24.56
C GLU A 449 -5.98 -6.61 25.33
N PHE A 450 -5.96 -7.83 25.85
CA PHE A 450 -4.79 -8.44 26.48
C PHE A 450 -4.02 -9.33 25.50
N SER A 451 -2.71 -9.12 25.39
CA SER A 451 -1.83 -9.99 24.61
C SER A 451 -1.58 -11.32 25.34
N ASP A 452 -0.82 -11.24 26.44
CA ASP A 452 -0.44 -12.34 27.33
C ASP A 452 -0.73 -11.90 28.78
N PRO A 453 -0.77 -12.82 29.76
CA PRO A 453 -0.79 -12.45 31.18
C PRO A 453 0.38 -11.48 31.52
N LEU A 454 0.04 -10.35 32.15
CA LEU A 454 0.98 -9.29 32.50
C LEU A 454 1.44 -9.42 33.95
N PHE A 455 0.54 -9.81 34.86
CA PHE A 455 0.79 -9.91 36.29
C PHE A 455 1.80 -11.00 36.64
N SER A 456 1.72 -12.16 35.99
CA SER A 456 2.68 -13.26 36.16
C SER A 456 3.45 -13.55 34.87
N ASP A 457 4.71 -13.96 34.99
CA ASP A 457 5.51 -14.41 33.85
C ASP A 457 5.23 -15.88 33.46
N ILE A 458 6.02 -16.38 32.50
CA ILE A 458 5.91 -17.76 31.99
C ILE A 458 6.23 -18.81 33.08
N ASP A 459 7.02 -18.45 34.09
CA ASP A 459 7.36 -19.30 35.22
C ASP A 459 6.31 -19.24 36.35
N SER A 460 5.18 -18.57 36.11
CA SER A 460 4.15 -18.28 37.12
C SER A 460 4.66 -17.41 38.29
N LYS A 461 5.77 -16.69 38.10
CA LYS A 461 6.27 -15.72 39.09
C LYS A 461 5.58 -14.39 38.88
N GLU A 462 5.15 -13.77 39.98
CA GLU A 462 4.58 -12.43 39.94
C GLU A 462 5.62 -11.41 39.49
N ARG A 463 5.27 -10.61 38.49
CA ARG A 463 6.03 -9.43 38.11
C ARG A 463 5.67 -8.30 39.07
N TYR A 464 6.67 -7.69 39.68
CA TYR A 464 6.47 -6.58 40.60
C TYR A 464 7.29 -5.36 40.21
N VAL A 465 6.61 -4.23 40.01
CA VAL A 465 7.24 -2.91 39.96
C VAL A 465 6.36 -1.90 40.65
N ALA A 466 6.91 -1.19 41.63
CA ALA A 466 6.21 -0.11 42.30
C ALA A 466 5.93 1.05 41.33
N VAL A 467 4.67 1.47 41.28
CA VAL A 467 4.21 2.66 40.54
C VAL A 467 4.84 3.95 41.10
N ASN A 468 5.19 4.01 42.38
CA ASN A 468 5.77 5.20 43.02
C ASN A 468 4.94 6.49 42.80
N SER A 469 3.60 6.37 42.78
CA SER A 469 2.65 7.49 42.73
C SER A 469 1.58 7.30 43.79
N GLU A 470 1.73 8.00 44.92
CA GLU A 470 0.79 7.92 46.05
C GLU A 470 -0.63 8.29 45.60
N ALA A 471 -0.77 9.36 44.81
CA ALA A 471 -2.06 9.81 44.28
C ALA A 471 -2.75 8.76 43.40
N LEU A 472 -2.00 8.05 42.55
CA LEU A 472 -2.60 6.98 41.72
C LEU A 472 -3.04 5.80 42.58
N VAL A 473 -2.18 5.36 43.51
CA VAL A 473 -2.48 4.24 44.41
C VAL A 473 -3.67 4.57 45.32
N GLU A 474 -3.74 5.80 45.83
CA GLU A 474 -4.87 6.29 46.61
C GLU A 474 -6.15 6.33 45.77
N ALA A 475 -6.11 6.83 44.53
CA ALA A 475 -7.28 6.89 43.66
C ALA A 475 -7.88 5.49 43.39
N VAL A 476 -7.05 4.48 43.10
CA VAL A 476 -7.54 3.11 42.87
C VAL A 476 -8.01 2.41 44.15
N LYS A 477 -7.45 2.79 45.31
CA LYS A 477 -7.87 2.30 46.63
C LYS A 477 -9.11 2.99 47.18
N ASN A 478 -9.46 4.17 46.67
CA ASN A 478 -10.64 4.96 47.11
C ASN A 478 -11.92 4.63 46.32
N GLY A 479 -12.06 3.38 45.85
CA GLY A 479 -13.32 2.87 45.31
C GLY A 479 -13.56 3.08 43.82
N VAL A 480 -12.65 3.71 43.07
CA VAL A 480 -12.78 3.87 41.61
C VAL A 480 -12.93 2.52 40.90
N LEU A 481 -12.32 1.45 41.43
CA LEU A 481 -12.40 0.10 40.88
C LEU A 481 -13.61 -0.71 41.38
N GLY A 482 -14.50 -0.10 42.17
CA GLY A 482 -15.69 -0.75 42.71
C GLY A 482 -15.35 -2.03 43.49
N PRO A 483 -15.95 -3.19 43.15
CA PRO A 483 -15.73 -4.42 43.90
C PRO A 483 -14.31 -5.00 43.73
N PHE A 484 -13.51 -4.48 42.77
CA PHE A 484 -12.11 -4.84 42.58
C PHE A 484 -11.13 -4.07 43.47
N THR A 485 -11.57 -3.01 44.16
CA THR A 485 -10.72 -2.17 45.02
C THR A 485 -9.89 -2.93 46.07
N PRO A 486 -10.37 -4.00 46.73
CA PRO A 486 -9.58 -4.77 47.69
C PRO A 486 -8.32 -5.44 47.09
N TYR A 487 -8.26 -5.60 45.77
CA TYR A 487 -7.15 -6.22 45.05
C TYR A 487 -6.15 -5.19 44.51
N ALA A 488 -6.40 -3.89 44.73
CA ALA A 488 -5.53 -2.82 44.26
C ALA A 488 -4.32 -2.62 45.20
N ASP A 489 -3.13 -2.61 44.63
CA ASP A 489 -1.86 -2.38 45.31
C ASP A 489 -1.00 -1.37 44.55
N ASP A 490 0.30 -1.29 44.88
CA ASP A 490 1.25 -0.42 44.20
C ASP A 490 1.98 -1.11 43.03
N ASN A 491 1.60 -2.35 42.68
CA ASN A 491 2.24 -3.11 41.63
C ASN A 491 1.67 -2.74 40.26
N LEU A 492 2.52 -2.14 39.41
CA LEU A 492 2.20 -1.80 38.03
C LEU A 492 1.52 -2.95 37.26
N PHE A 493 2.07 -4.16 37.34
CA PHE A 493 1.58 -5.29 36.55
C PHE A 493 0.22 -5.82 37.05
N ASN A 494 -0.06 -5.67 38.35
CA ASN A 494 -1.37 -5.96 38.89
C ASN A 494 -2.40 -4.94 38.40
N LEU A 495 -2.07 -3.65 38.51
CA LEU A 495 -2.98 -2.56 38.16
C LEU A 495 -3.36 -2.56 36.67
N VAL A 496 -2.44 -2.87 35.76
CA VAL A 496 -2.75 -2.89 34.31
C VAL A 496 -3.68 -4.02 33.89
N GLU A 497 -3.85 -5.06 34.70
CA GLU A 497 -4.92 -6.05 34.51
C GLU A 497 -6.19 -5.64 35.27
N LEU A 498 -6.04 -5.18 36.51
CA LEU A 498 -7.16 -4.87 37.40
C LEU A 498 -8.00 -3.68 36.89
N ILE A 499 -7.37 -2.65 36.33
CA ILE A 499 -8.05 -1.46 35.82
C ILE A 499 -9.01 -1.83 34.67
N PRO A 500 -8.59 -2.53 33.59
CA PRO A 500 -9.53 -3.03 32.59
C PRO A 500 -10.61 -3.96 33.16
N PHE A 501 -10.25 -4.87 34.08
CA PHE A 501 -11.23 -5.76 34.72
C PHE A 501 -12.31 -5.01 35.50
N ALA A 502 -12.00 -3.84 36.06
CA ALA A 502 -12.98 -3.01 36.73
C ALA A 502 -13.76 -2.10 35.77
N LEU A 503 -13.07 -1.44 34.83
CA LEU A 503 -13.62 -0.25 34.16
C LEU A 503 -13.88 -0.41 32.65
N ALA A 504 -13.27 -1.38 31.97
CA ALA A 504 -13.53 -1.59 30.55
C ALA A 504 -14.94 -2.17 30.32
N ASP A 505 -15.57 -1.74 29.23
CA ASP A 505 -16.90 -2.18 28.81
C ASP A 505 -16.84 -3.49 28.01
N GLU A 506 -15.71 -3.75 27.34
CA GLU A 506 -15.41 -5.02 26.66
C GLU A 506 -13.94 -5.41 26.92
N LEU A 507 -13.72 -6.69 27.20
CA LEU A 507 -12.38 -7.26 27.34
C LEU A 507 -12.14 -8.26 26.23
N ILE A 508 -11.01 -8.14 25.55
CA ILE A 508 -10.59 -9.08 24.51
C ILE A 508 -9.44 -9.93 25.03
N PHE A 509 -9.62 -11.25 24.98
CA PHE A 509 -8.59 -12.24 25.23
C PHE A 509 -8.35 -13.05 23.96
N THR A 510 -7.12 -13.48 23.77
CA THR A 510 -6.70 -14.28 22.61
C THR A 510 -7.30 -15.68 22.64
N ASN A 511 -7.52 -16.24 23.83
CA ASN A 511 -8.08 -17.58 24.04
C ASN A 511 -8.73 -17.75 25.44
N GLU A 512 -9.52 -18.82 25.61
CA GLU A 512 -10.26 -19.10 26.84
C GLU A 512 -9.33 -19.39 28.04
N HIS A 513 -8.23 -20.11 27.81
CA HIS A 513 -7.27 -20.40 28.88
C HIS A 513 -6.60 -19.12 29.40
N GLN A 514 -6.26 -18.17 28.54
CA GLN A 514 -5.73 -16.88 28.96
C GLN A 514 -6.66 -16.19 29.96
N LEU A 515 -7.95 -16.08 29.61
CA LEU A 515 -8.98 -15.51 30.49
C LEU A 515 -9.02 -16.24 31.84
N GLN A 516 -9.20 -17.57 31.81
CA GLN A 516 -9.34 -18.38 33.02
C GLN A 516 -8.10 -18.30 33.92
N TYR A 517 -6.91 -18.27 33.33
CA TYR A 517 -5.66 -18.13 34.08
C TYR A 517 -5.58 -16.77 34.78
N MET A 518 -5.84 -15.67 34.07
CA MET A 518 -5.74 -14.31 34.60
C MET A 518 -6.76 -14.04 35.72
N ILE A 519 -7.96 -14.61 35.63
CA ILE A 519 -9.02 -14.39 36.62
C ILE A 519 -9.01 -15.39 37.78
N SER A 520 -8.17 -16.42 37.73
CA SER A 520 -8.10 -17.49 38.74
C SER A 520 -7.85 -16.98 40.17
N ARG A 521 -7.21 -15.81 40.29
CA ARG A 521 -6.91 -15.13 41.56
C ARG A 521 -8.10 -14.43 42.22
N PHE A 522 -9.26 -14.38 41.56
CA PHE A 522 -10.46 -13.72 42.07
C PHE A 522 -11.53 -14.72 42.55
N PRO A 523 -12.43 -14.31 43.46
CA PRO A 523 -13.63 -15.06 43.81
C PRO A 523 -14.64 -15.07 42.65
N ASP A 524 -15.58 -16.02 42.70
CA ASP A 524 -16.47 -16.34 41.57
C ASP A 524 -17.42 -15.19 41.18
N ASP A 525 -17.83 -14.36 42.13
CA ASP A 525 -18.64 -13.16 41.86
C ASP A 525 -17.89 -12.15 40.97
N LEU A 526 -16.60 -11.92 41.23
CA LEU A 526 -15.76 -11.07 40.39
C LEU A 526 -15.43 -11.72 39.05
N LYS A 527 -15.20 -13.04 39.01
CA LYS A 527 -15.01 -13.77 37.75
C LYS A 527 -16.22 -13.58 36.84
N MET A 528 -17.43 -13.74 37.36
CA MET A 528 -18.67 -13.55 36.60
C MET A 528 -18.77 -12.13 36.00
N ILE A 529 -18.32 -11.10 36.73
CA ILE A 529 -18.26 -9.73 36.19
C ILE A 529 -17.29 -9.66 35.01
N ILE A 530 -16.08 -10.19 35.15
CA ILE A 530 -15.07 -10.18 34.07
C ILE A 530 -15.57 -10.96 32.86
N GLU A 531 -16.11 -12.16 33.07
CA GLU A 531 -16.62 -13.04 32.01
C GLU A 531 -17.81 -12.44 31.27
N SER A 532 -18.68 -11.70 31.96
CA SER A 532 -19.84 -11.04 31.33
C SER A 532 -19.47 -10.00 30.26
N LYS A 533 -18.24 -9.49 30.29
CA LYS A 533 -17.69 -8.54 29.32
C LYS A 533 -16.55 -9.11 28.48
N ALA A 534 -16.16 -10.36 28.69
CA ALA A 534 -15.06 -10.99 27.98
C ALA A 534 -15.50 -11.49 26.60
N GLN A 535 -14.65 -11.26 25.60
CA GLN A 535 -14.75 -11.83 24.26
C GLN A 535 -13.45 -12.55 23.93
N ILE A 536 -13.57 -13.79 23.44
CA ILE A 536 -12.43 -14.54 22.94
C ILE A 536 -12.26 -14.22 21.45
N LYS A 537 -11.21 -13.46 21.12
CA LYS A 537 -10.83 -13.13 19.75
C LYS A 537 -9.35 -13.43 19.55
N ARG A 538 -9.07 -14.43 18.73
CA ARG A 538 -7.70 -14.73 18.29
C ARG A 538 -7.11 -13.54 17.53
N HIS A 539 -5.79 -13.56 17.35
CA HIS A 539 -5.15 -12.60 16.48
C HIS A 539 -5.75 -12.65 15.07
N PRO A 540 -6.01 -11.50 14.41
CA PRO A 540 -6.60 -11.48 13.09
C PRO A 540 -5.73 -12.21 12.07
N THR A 541 -6.32 -12.69 10.99
CA THR A 541 -5.57 -13.12 9.79
C THR A 541 -5.82 -12.07 8.71
N LEU A 542 -4.75 -11.57 8.08
CA LEU A 542 -4.92 -10.59 7.00
C LEU A 542 -5.41 -11.28 5.72
N PRO A 543 -6.16 -10.58 4.86
CA PRO A 543 -6.52 -11.10 3.54
C PRO A 543 -5.29 -11.41 2.67
N GLU A 544 -5.45 -12.32 1.71
CA GLU A 544 -4.40 -12.79 0.77
C GLU A 544 -3.63 -11.66 0.09
N ALA A 545 -4.29 -10.56 -0.28
CA ALA A 545 -3.65 -9.40 -0.90
C ALA A 545 -2.46 -8.84 -0.09
N TYR A 546 -2.50 -8.95 1.24
CA TYR A 546 -1.42 -8.49 2.12
C TYR A 546 -0.17 -9.38 2.09
N TYR A 547 -0.30 -10.65 1.69
CA TYR A 547 0.83 -11.58 1.52
C TYR A 547 1.63 -11.29 0.25
N ASN A 548 1.07 -10.49 -0.66
CA ASN A 548 1.69 -10.11 -1.94
C ASN A 548 2.05 -8.61 -1.99
N LEU A 549 1.97 -7.89 -0.86
CA LEU A 549 2.33 -6.47 -0.78
C LEU A 549 3.83 -6.19 -0.94
N VAL A 550 4.66 -7.14 -0.52
CA VAL A 550 6.11 -7.10 -0.62
C VAL A 550 6.55 -8.44 -1.17
N GLU A 551 7.28 -8.42 -2.28
CA GLU A 551 7.90 -9.62 -2.81
C GLU A 551 9.25 -9.85 -2.12
N SER A 552 9.47 -11.04 -1.58
CA SER A 552 10.78 -11.42 -1.02
C SER A 552 11.66 -12.00 -2.12
N GLU A 553 12.92 -11.59 -2.15
CA GLU A 553 13.96 -12.18 -3.01
C GLU A 553 14.67 -13.39 -2.36
N TYR A 554 14.23 -13.81 -1.16
CA TYR A 554 14.86 -14.91 -0.45
C TYR A 554 14.87 -16.20 -1.29
N PRO A 555 16.01 -16.89 -1.46
CA PRO A 555 16.03 -18.12 -2.24
C PRO A 555 15.45 -19.30 -1.45
N VAL A 556 14.35 -19.88 -1.93
CA VAL A 556 13.89 -21.21 -1.51
C VAL A 556 14.53 -22.25 -2.42
N ILE A 557 14.80 -23.45 -1.90
CA ILE A 557 15.50 -24.48 -2.67
C ILE A 557 14.47 -25.33 -3.39
N ASP A 558 14.32 -25.10 -4.69
CA ASP A 558 13.40 -25.87 -5.51
C ASP A 558 13.72 -27.37 -5.47
N GLY A 559 12.68 -28.20 -5.61
CA GLY A 559 12.79 -29.66 -5.52
C GLY A 559 13.01 -30.23 -4.11
N PHE A 560 13.41 -29.42 -3.14
CA PHE A 560 13.34 -29.78 -1.72
C PHE A 560 11.95 -29.44 -1.15
N ILE A 561 11.61 -30.07 -0.04
CA ILE A 561 10.54 -29.63 0.83
C ILE A 561 11.12 -28.60 1.80
N ASN A 562 10.76 -27.34 1.58
CA ASN A 562 11.30 -26.21 2.34
C ASN A 562 10.44 -26.00 3.59
N VAL A 563 11.06 -26.19 4.75
CA VAL A 563 10.47 -26.06 6.07
C VAL A 563 11.00 -24.79 6.72
N ALA A 564 10.13 -23.89 7.17
CA ALA A 564 10.55 -22.65 7.81
C ALA A 564 10.04 -22.49 9.24
N TYR A 565 10.89 -21.93 10.09
CA TYR A 565 10.53 -21.47 11.43
C TYR A 565 10.89 -19.99 11.60
N PHE A 566 9.91 -19.19 12.03
CA PHE A 566 10.09 -17.77 12.33
C PHE A 566 9.95 -17.52 13.83
N GLY A 567 11.04 -17.21 14.53
CA GLY A 567 10.96 -16.95 15.96
C GLY A 567 12.29 -16.89 16.69
N ASN A 568 12.25 -16.40 17.92
CA ASN A 568 13.42 -16.40 18.81
C ASN A 568 13.44 -17.65 19.67
N PHE A 569 14.64 -18.03 20.08
CA PHE A 569 14.90 -19.05 21.08
C PHE A 569 15.11 -18.37 22.45
N TYR A 570 14.54 -18.94 23.49
CA TYR A 570 14.61 -18.43 24.87
C TYR A 570 14.55 -19.60 25.86
N SER A 571 14.51 -19.34 27.16
CA SER A 571 14.70 -20.36 28.22
C SER A 571 13.81 -21.60 28.14
N ARG A 572 12.70 -21.57 27.40
CA ARG A 572 11.71 -22.64 27.26
C ARG A 572 11.40 -22.99 25.79
N ARG A 573 12.30 -22.60 24.89
CA ARG A 573 12.22 -22.92 23.47
C ARG A 573 13.63 -23.05 22.94
N ASP A 574 14.05 -24.29 22.74
CA ASP A 574 15.40 -24.64 22.32
C ASP A 574 15.49 -24.79 20.79
N VAL A 575 16.71 -24.99 20.29
CA VAL A 575 16.94 -25.33 18.89
C VAL A 575 16.74 -26.84 18.66
N ASN A 576 16.81 -27.64 19.72
CA ASN A 576 16.62 -29.09 19.67
C ASN A 576 15.25 -29.48 19.12
N GLU A 577 14.18 -28.73 19.42
CA GLU A 577 12.84 -29.00 18.86
C GLU A 577 12.86 -28.92 17.32
N ILE A 578 13.67 -28.03 16.73
CA ILE A 578 13.85 -27.97 15.27
C ILE A 578 14.48 -29.27 14.75
N LEU A 579 15.52 -29.76 15.44
CA LEU A 579 16.27 -30.94 15.04
C LEU A 579 15.47 -32.23 15.23
N GLU A 580 14.66 -32.31 16.29
CA GLU A 580 13.75 -33.43 16.54
C GLU A 580 12.68 -33.53 15.45
N ILE A 581 12.10 -32.41 15.02
CA ILE A 581 11.16 -32.37 13.89
C ILE A 581 11.85 -32.76 12.59
N LYS A 582 13.06 -32.25 12.35
CA LYS A 582 13.86 -32.63 11.18
C LYS A 582 14.04 -34.14 11.11
N ALA A 583 14.55 -34.74 12.19
CA ALA A 583 14.73 -36.19 12.27
C ALA A 583 13.41 -36.95 12.12
N PHE A 584 12.31 -36.44 12.69
CA PHE A 584 10.98 -37.02 12.53
C PHE A 584 10.54 -37.03 11.06
N LEU A 585 10.58 -35.89 10.37
CA LEU A 585 10.14 -35.78 8.97
C LEU A 585 10.99 -36.65 8.03
N GLU A 586 12.30 -36.67 8.23
CA GLU A 586 13.24 -37.51 7.48
C GLU A 586 13.01 -39.01 7.71
N ALA A 587 12.52 -39.40 8.90
CA ALA A 587 12.14 -40.78 9.17
C ALA A 587 10.82 -41.20 8.51
N GLN A 588 9.92 -40.24 8.20
CA GLN A 588 8.62 -40.53 7.57
C GLN A 588 8.67 -40.54 6.04
N SER A 589 9.71 -39.98 5.42
CA SER A 589 9.77 -39.85 3.97
C SER A 589 11.19 -39.89 3.44
N ALA A 590 11.36 -40.52 2.29
CA ALA A 590 12.61 -40.46 1.53
C ALA A 590 12.83 -39.08 0.85
N GLN A 591 11.87 -38.16 0.92
CA GLN A 591 12.02 -36.82 0.33
C GLN A 591 13.09 -36.00 1.06
N GLN A 592 13.81 -35.15 0.34
CA GLN A 592 14.79 -34.26 0.94
C GLN A 592 14.13 -32.98 1.46
N PHE A 593 14.48 -32.62 2.69
CA PHE A 593 13.99 -31.44 3.39
C PHE A 593 15.07 -30.38 3.46
N LYS A 594 14.67 -29.11 3.37
CA LYS A 594 15.54 -27.98 3.70
C LYS A 594 14.93 -27.14 4.81
N PHE A 595 15.68 -26.93 5.88
CA PHE A 595 15.21 -26.17 7.04
C PHE A 595 15.75 -24.75 7.03
N HIS A 596 14.87 -23.78 7.25
CA HIS A 596 15.16 -22.36 7.26
C HIS A 596 14.68 -21.75 8.58
N VAL A 597 15.61 -21.24 9.39
CA VAL A 597 15.31 -20.61 10.67
C VAL A 597 15.52 -19.10 10.56
N PHE A 598 14.48 -18.32 10.80
CA PHE A 598 14.53 -16.85 10.84
C PHE A 598 14.44 -16.36 12.28
N THR A 599 15.53 -15.81 12.81
CA THR A 599 15.66 -15.49 14.23
C THR A 599 16.50 -14.23 14.49
N ASN A 600 16.52 -13.73 15.73
CA ASN A 600 17.50 -12.71 16.12
C ASN A 600 18.87 -13.35 16.31
N ILE A 601 19.68 -13.34 15.26
CA ILE A 601 21.05 -13.86 15.28
C ILE A 601 21.87 -13.24 16.42
N ALA A 602 21.67 -11.95 16.74
CA ALA A 602 22.43 -11.30 17.82
C ALA A 602 22.12 -11.86 19.22
N ASN A 603 20.95 -12.50 19.39
CA ASN A 603 20.54 -13.11 20.65
C ASN A 603 20.67 -14.65 20.65
N LEU A 604 21.06 -15.25 19.53
CA LEU A 604 21.28 -16.70 19.42
C LEU A 604 22.71 -17.03 19.88
N PRO A 605 22.91 -17.87 20.91
CA PRO A 605 24.25 -18.30 21.31
C PRO A 605 24.99 -18.98 20.16
N GLU A 606 26.29 -18.70 20.01
CA GLU A 606 27.13 -19.23 18.92
C GLU A 606 27.10 -20.76 18.86
N GLU A 607 27.11 -21.44 20.01
CA GLU A 607 26.99 -22.90 20.10
C GLU A 607 25.68 -23.43 19.49
N LYS A 608 24.55 -22.77 19.76
CA LYS A 608 23.24 -23.18 19.20
C LYS A 608 23.16 -22.90 17.71
N ARG A 609 23.79 -21.81 17.26
CA ARG A 609 23.88 -21.48 15.85
C ARG A 609 24.72 -22.53 15.10
N ALA A 610 25.90 -22.85 15.62
CA ALA A 610 26.77 -23.89 15.06
C ALA A 610 26.05 -25.24 15.03
N LEU A 611 25.33 -25.60 16.09
CA LEU A 611 24.54 -26.84 16.12
C LEU A 611 23.49 -26.91 15.00
N LEU A 612 22.79 -25.81 14.71
CA LEU A 612 21.85 -25.75 13.59
C LEU A 612 22.57 -25.88 12.23
N GLU A 613 23.63 -25.10 12.02
CA GLU A 613 24.41 -25.09 10.78
C GLU A 613 25.08 -26.45 10.51
N ASP A 614 25.61 -27.12 11.54
CA ASP A 614 26.21 -28.46 11.47
C ASP A 614 25.18 -29.56 11.13
N ASN A 615 23.89 -29.29 11.33
CA ASN A 615 22.77 -30.17 10.96
C ASN A 615 22.04 -29.71 9.69
N ASP A 616 22.72 -28.96 8.82
CA ASP A 616 22.24 -28.48 7.51
C ASP A 616 20.98 -27.57 7.60
N VAL A 617 20.85 -26.82 8.69
CA VAL A 617 19.80 -25.81 8.85
C VAL A 617 20.34 -24.42 8.45
N ILE A 618 19.63 -23.74 7.55
CA ILE A 618 19.96 -22.37 7.14
C ILE A 618 19.45 -21.39 8.19
N VAL A 619 20.37 -20.68 8.86
CA VAL A 619 20.04 -19.68 9.88
C VAL A 619 20.08 -18.26 9.29
N ASN A 620 18.98 -17.54 9.42
CA ASN A 620 18.73 -16.22 8.84
C ASN A 620 18.36 -15.19 9.90
N GLY A 621 18.56 -13.92 9.56
CA GLY A 621 18.11 -12.79 10.38
C GLY A 621 16.61 -12.56 10.32
N TYR A 622 16.12 -11.64 11.14
CA TYR A 622 14.73 -11.19 11.05
C TYR A 622 14.44 -10.47 9.74
N VAL A 623 13.29 -10.78 9.16
CA VAL A 623 12.71 -10.08 8.01
C VAL A 623 11.58 -9.12 8.45
N PRO A 624 11.34 -8.02 7.73
CA PRO A 624 10.16 -7.16 7.86
C PRO A 624 8.83 -7.96 7.77
N TYR A 625 7.74 -7.40 8.32
CA TYR A 625 6.51 -8.17 8.51
C TYR A 625 5.83 -8.59 7.20
N PHE A 626 5.72 -7.69 6.22
CA PHE A 626 5.10 -8.06 4.93
C PHE A 626 5.99 -8.94 4.06
N GLU A 627 7.32 -8.83 4.19
CA GLU A 627 8.25 -9.80 3.59
C GLU A 627 8.08 -11.18 4.25
N PHE A 628 7.91 -11.23 5.57
CA PHE A 628 7.56 -12.45 6.31
C PHE A 628 6.26 -13.08 5.81
N LEU A 629 5.20 -12.30 5.60
CA LEU A 629 3.94 -12.84 5.05
C LEU A 629 4.15 -13.43 3.66
N ASN A 630 4.87 -12.73 2.78
CA ASN A 630 5.18 -13.26 1.45
C ASN A 630 5.98 -14.57 1.52
N LEU A 631 6.98 -14.63 2.39
CA LEU A 631 7.74 -15.86 2.63
C LEU A 631 6.87 -17.01 3.11
N CYS A 632 5.84 -16.75 3.92
CA CYS A 632 4.89 -17.78 4.35
C CYS A 632 4.17 -18.46 3.17
N ASN A 633 4.06 -17.81 2.01
CA ASN A 633 3.50 -18.40 0.78
C ASN A 633 4.53 -19.17 -0.06
N ARG A 634 5.83 -19.04 0.25
CA ARG A 634 6.93 -19.64 -0.53
C ARG A 634 7.49 -20.92 0.08
N PHE A 635 7.20 -21.18 1.35
CA PHE A 635 7.58 -22.41 2.05
C PHE A 635 6.49 -23.48 1.94
N ASP A 636 6.88 -24.74 2.05
CA ASP A 636 5.95 -25.87 2.01
C ASP A 636 5.36 -26.17 3.38
N ILE A 637 6.21 -26.07 4.43
CA ILE A 637 5.83 -26.28 5.82
C ILE A 637 6.29 -25.09 6.68
N LEU A 638 5.39 -24.58 7.52
CA LEU A 638 5.66 -23.55 8.51
C LEU A 638 5.54 -24.13 9.92
N MET A 639 6.59 -23.97 10.72
CA MET A 639 6.65 -24.52 12.07
C MET A 639 6.24 -23.50 13.14
N VAL A 640 5.39 -23.91 14.07
CA VAL A 640 4.95 -23.10 15.21
C VAL A 640 4.90 -23.95 16.49
N PHE A 641 5.38 -23.40 17.60
CA PHE A 641 5.47 -24.13 18.87
C PHE A 641 4.63 -23.46 19.94
N ASP A 642 3.90 -24.27 20.71
CA ASP A 642 3.34 -23.84 21.99
C ASP A 642 4.47 -23.42 22.94
N ALA A 643 4.11 -22.64 23.95
CA ALA A 643 5.00 -22.46 25.09
C ALA A 643 4.93 -23.72 25.96
N ASP A 644 6.08 -24.28 26.35
CA ASP A 644 6.10 -25.36 27.34
C ASP A 644 5.82 -24.78 28.74
N THR A 645 4.63 -25.06 29.25
CA THR A 645 4.10 -24.58 30.52
C THR A 645 3.70 -25.69 31.47
N LYS A 646 3.81 -26.95 31.04
CA LYS A 646 3.44 -28.10 31.84
C LYS A 646 4.25 -28.11 33.14
N GLU A 647 3.63 -28.59 34.22
CA GLU A 647 4.19 -28.58 35.58
C GLU A 647 4.38 -27.18 36.21
N ILE A 648 4.32 -26.09 35.44
CA ILE A 648 4.43 -24.70 35.93
C ILE A 648 3.08 -23.99 35.99
N LYS A 649 2.20 -24.27 35.02
CA LYS A 649 0.84 -23.70 34.95
C LYS A 649 -0.19 -24.83 34.97
N PRO A 650 -1.40 -24.56 35.52
CA PRO A 650 -2.48 -25.55 35.49
C PRO A 650 -2.95 -25.90 34.07
N PHE A 651 -2.72 -24.99 33.12
CA PHE A 651 -2.97 -25.14 31.69
C PHE A 651 -2.23 -24.03 30.94
N ASN A 652 -1.94 -24.23 29.66
CA ASN A 652 -1.27 -23.25 28.81
C ASN A 652 -2.19 -22.07 28.45
N PRO A 653 -1.88 -20.82 28.89
CA PRO A 653 -2.68 -19.64 28.55
C PRO A 653 -2.21 -18.95 27.25
N TYR A 654 -1.09 -19.38 26.68
CA TYR A 654 -0.48 -18.72 25.53
C TYR A 654 -1.01 -19.29 24.21
N LEU A 655 -1.12 -18.43 23.21
CA LEU A 655 -1.37 -18.84 21.83
C LEU A 655 -0.38 -18.09 20.93
N PRO A 656 0.49 -18.80 20.17
CA PRO A 656 1.48 -18.14 19.32
C PRO A 656 0.84 -17.20 18.29
N SER A 657 1.26 -15.93 18.26
CA SER A 657 0.65 -14.93 17.37
C SER A 657 0.79 -15.25 15.89
N LYS A 658 1.91 -15.89 15.51
CA LYS A 658 2.21 -16.29 14.13
C LYS A 658 1.26 -17.33 13.58
N LEU A 659 0.59 -18.11 14.43
CA LEU A 659 -0.40 -19.07 13.97
C LEU A 659 -1.46 -18.39 13.08
N SER A 660 -1.90 -17.18 13.44
CA SER A 660 -2.84 -16.43 12.62
C SER A 660 -2.30 -16.07 11.23
N ASP A 661 -0.98 -15.81 11.12
CA ASP A 661 -0.34 -15.47 9.86
C ASP A 661 -0.11 -16.73 9.01
N TYR A 662 0.21 -17.87 9.61
CA TYR A 662 0.43 -19.13 8.88
C TYR A 662 -0.87 -19.72 8.35
N LEU A 663 -1.95 -19.66 9.14
CA LEU A 663 -3.27 -20.14 8.70
C LEU A 663 -3.87 -19.30 7.56
N GLY A 664 -3.30 -18.12 7.27
CA GLY A 664 -3.68 -17.31 6.11
C GLY A 664 -2.76 -17.46 4.90
N SER A 665 -1.71 -18.29 5.00
CA SER A 665 -0.77 -18.54 3.90
C SER A 665 -1.12 -19.83 3.15
N ASN A 666 -0.42 -20.06 2.04
CA ASN A 666 -0.58 -21.27 1.22
C ASN A 666 0.17 -22.50 1.76
N ALA A 667 0.93 -22.35 2.85
CA ALA A 667 1.79 -23.39 3.39
C ALA A 667 1.07 -24.25 4.42
N LEU A 668 1.48 -25.52 4.55
CA LEU A 668 1.02 -26.34 5.66
C LEU A 668 1.65 -25.84 6.97
N THR A 669 0.88 -25.82 8.04
CA THR A 669 1.38 -25.47 9.37
C THR A 669 1.61 -26.74 10.18
N LEU A 670 2.86 -26.98 10.56
CA LEU A 670 3.24 -28.04 11.48
C LEU A 670 3.45 -27.45 12.89
N ALA A 671 2.58 -27.83 13.81
CA ALA A 671 2.50 -27.27 15.14
C ALA A 671 2.93 -28.29 16.21
N LEU A 672 3.92 -27.93 17.03
CA LEU A 672 4.21 -28.69 18.25
C LEU A 672 3.37 -28.13 19.39
N VAL A 673 2.52 -28.97 19.96
CA VAL A 673 1.46 -28.56 20.89
C VAL A 673 1.64 -29.19 22.25
N GLU A 674 1.37 -28.43 23.31
CA GLU A 674 1.27 -28.98 24.66
C GLU A 674 -0.07 -29.72 24.79
N SER A 675 -0.07 -30.91 25.36
CA SER A 675 -1.29 -31.71 25.52
C SER A 675 -2.37 -30.94 26.27
N GLY A 676 -3.53 -30.73 25.61
CA GLY A 676 -4.64 -30.01 26.20
C GLY A 676 -4.56 -28.49 26.09
N SER A 677 -3.54 -27.91 25.43
CA SER A 677 -3.46 -26.48 25.12
C SER A 677 -4.62 -26.02 24.22
N ILE A 678 -4.75 -24.71 23.99
CA ILE A 678 -5.73 -24.22 23.01
C ILE A 678 -5.32 -24.63 21.59
N MET A 679 -4.02 -24.57 21.24
CA MET A 679 -3.54 -24.90 19.91
C MET A 679 -3.81 -26.37 19.53
N SER A 680 -3.61 -27.32 20.46
CA SER A 680 -3.95 -28.75 20.26
C SER A 680 -5.43 -29.01 19.94
N ARG A 681 -6.32 -28.08 20.30
CA ARG A 681 -7.77 -28.19 20.07
C ARG A 681 -8.23 -27.52 18.77
N ILE A 682 -7.37 -26.73 18.13
CA ILE A 682 -7.71 -26.06 16.87
C ILE A 682 -7.84 -27.13 15.76
N ARG A 683 -8.84 -26.95 14.90
CA ARG A 683 -9.02 -27.75 13.69
C ARG A 683 -9.01 -26.81 12.50
N HIS A 684 -8.09 -27.05 11.58
CA HIS A 684 -7.92 -26.31 10.34
C HIS A 684 -7.36 -27.30 9.31
N GLU A 685 -7.70 -27.15 8.03
CA GLU A 685 -7.28 -28.09 6.99
C GLU A 685 -5.76 -28.12 6.80
N ASP A 686 -5.10 -26.99 7.01
CA ASP A 686 -3.64 -26.86 6.94
C ASP A 686 -2.91 -26.99 8.28
N LEU A 687 -3.59 -27.30 9.39
CA LEU A 687 -2.95 -27.39 10.71
C LEU A 687 -2.73 -28.84 11.16
N TYR A 688 -1.47 -29.25 11.11
CA TYR A 688 -0.97 -30.55 11.51
C TYR A 688 -0.31 -30.40 12.89
N THR A 689 -0.68 -31.21 13.87
CA THR A 689 -0.20 -31.08 15.25
C THR A 689 0.53 -32.33 15.70
N ILE A 690 1.65 -32.14 16.38
CA ILE A 690 2.41 -33.18 17.08
C ILE A 690 2.51 -32.80 18.56
N ASP A 691 2.28 -33.74 19.47
CA ASP A 691 2.42 -33.52 20.91
C ASP A 691 3.89 -33.27 21.29
N LEU A 692 4.15 -32.20 22.05
CA LEU A 692 5.48 -31.77 22.47
C LEU A 692 6.26 -32.82 23.27
N GLU A 693 5.58 -33.70 24.00
CA GLU A 693 6.24 -34.71 24.85
C GLU A 693 6.27 -36.10 24.21
N ASP A 694 5.42 -36.33 23.20
CA ASP A 694 5.26 -37.62 22.56
C ASP A 694 4.95 -37.45 21.08
N MET A 695 6.02 -37.41 20.26
CA MET A 695 5.93 -37.25 18.81
C MET A 695 5.12 -38.35 18.10
N THR A 696 4.80 -39.46 18.78
CA THR A 696 3.90 -40.49 18.24
C THR A 696 2.43 -40.09 18.29
N LYS A 697 2.08 -39.10 19.13
CA LYS A 697 0.74 -38.53 19.20
C LYS A 697 0.62 -37.37 18.23
N MET A 698 0.02 -37.65 17.08
CA MET A 698 -0.24 -36.70 16.01
C MET A 698 -1.72 -36.70 15.61
N ASN A 699 -2.22 -35.58 15.07
CA ASN A 699 -3.60 -35.46 14.58
C ASN A 699 -3.76 -35.82 13.10
N PHE A 700 -2.71 -36.36 12.47
CA PHE A 700 -2.61 -36.56 11.03
C PHE A 700 -1.88 -37.86 10.69
N ASP A 701 -2.01 -38.25 9.43
CA ASP A 701 -1.24 -39.33 8.81
C ASP A 701 -0.05 -38.71 8.04
N PRO A 702 1.21 -39.01 8.42
CA PRO A 702 2.39 -38.48 7.75
C PRO A 702 2.42 -38.77 6.25
N GLU A 703 1.97 -39.95 5.81
CA GLU A 703 1.98 -40.31 4.38
C GLU A 703 1.04 -39.39 3.60
N GLN A 704 -0.18 -39.16 4.12
CA GLN A 704 -1.16 -38.27 3.49
C GLN A 704 -0.72 -36.80 3.49
N MET A 705 -0.06 -36.34 4.56
CA MET A 705 0.52 -34.99 4.60
C MET A 705 1.57 -34.83 3.50
N MET A 706 2.45 -35.82 3.35
CA MET A 706 3.48 -35.81 2.32
C MET A 706 2.90 -35.86 0.91
N GLU A 707 1.90 -36.70 0.65
CA GLU A 707 1.19 -36.73 -0.65
C GLU A 707 0.63 -35.35 -1.03
N ARG A 708 0.04 -34.63 -0.06
CA ARG A 708 -0.50 -33.29 -0.27
C ARG A 708 0.59 -32.27 -0.62
N ILE A 709 1.73 -32.30 0.06
CA ILE A 709 2.87 -31.42 -0.24
C ILE A 709 3.39 -31.69 -1.65
N LEU A 710 3.56 -32.98 -1.99
CA LEU A 710 4.15 -33.40 -3.27
C LEU A 710 3.22 -33.12 -4.46
N ALA A 711 1.89 -33.12 -4.26
CA ALA A 711 0.93 -32.79 -5.32
C ALA A 711 1.12 -31.38 -5.90
N GLY A 712 1.70 -30.44 -5.14
CA GLY A 712 2.01 -29.08 -5.58
C GLY A 712 3.39 -28.91 -6.23
N LYS A 713 4.24 -29.94 -6.23
CA LYS A 713 5.64 -29.85 -6.68
C LYS A 713 5.80 -30.34 -8.11
N LYS A 714 6.52 -29.55 -8.93
CA LYS A 714 6.93 -29.96 -10.29
C LYS A 714 8.10 -30.95 -10.28
N GLU A 715 9.00 -30.79 -9.31
CA GLU A 715 10.20 -31.60 -9.13
C GLU A 715 10.38 -31.90 -7.65
N THR A 716 10.94 -33.06 -7.32
CA THR A 716 11.14 -33.52 -5.93
C THR A 716 12.45 -34.31 -5.81
N ALA A 717 13.28 -33.97 -4.83
CA ALA A 717 14.52 -34.69 -4.52
C ALA A 717 14.27 -35.75 -3.45
N ILE A 718 14.83 -36.95 -3.64
CA ILE A 718 14.62 -38.15 -2.83
C ILE A 718 15.99 -38.72 -2.44
N GLU A 719 16.18 -39.12 -1.19
CA GLU A 719 17.36 -39.84 -0.71
C GLU A 719 17.15 -41.36 -0.82
N ALA A 720 18.11 -42.04 -1.42
CA ALA A 720 18.20 -43.49 -1.56
C ALA A 720 19.50 -43.99 -0.91
N ALA A 721 19.59 -45.30 -0.61
CA ALA A 721 20.64 -45.87 0.22
C ALA A 721 22.09 -45.51 -0.19
N ASP A 722 22.36 -45.32 -1.49
CA ASP A 722 23.68 -44.95 -2.03
C ASP A 722 23.60 -43.79 -3.06
N ALA A 723 22.47 -43.09 -3.15
CA ALA A 723 22.22 -42.06 -4.17
C ALA A 723 21.15 -41.03 -3.78
N THR A 724 21.16 -39.86 -4.40
CA THR A 724 20.07 -38.86 -4.39
C THR A 724 19.36 -38.86 -5.74
N ILE A 725 18.03 -38.94 -5.76
CA ILE A 725 17.20 -38.99 -6.97
C ILE A 725 16.37 -37.70 -7.08
N ILE A 726 16.55 -36.91 -8.13
CA ILE A 726 15.60 -35.85 -8.49
C ILE A 726 14.56 -36.43 -9.43
N ARG A 727 13.31 -36.45 -9.00
CA ARG A 727 12.16 -36.85 -9.80
C ARG A 727 11.46 -35.63 -10.37
N SER A 728 11.24 -35.62 -11.67
CA SER A 728 10.42 -34.66 -12.42
C SER A 728 9.37 -35.43 -13.21
N GLU A 729 8.38 -34.75 -13.80
CA GLU A 729 7.26 -35.41 -14.49
C GLU A 729 7.76 -36.33 -15.63
N GLY A 730 7.85 -37.63 -15.38
CA GLY A 730 8.36 -38.62 -16.35
C GLY A 730 9.88 -38.77 -16.42
N TYR A 731 10.66 -38.18 -15.50
CA TYR A 731 12.12 -38.35 -15.50
C TYR A 731 12.68 -38.48 -14.08
N GLU A 732 13.77 -39.22 -13.95
CA GLU A 732 14.51 -39.34 -12.69
C GLU A 732 16.01 -39.12 -12.96
N LEU A 733 16.64 -38.30 -12.13
CA LEU A 733 18.08 -38.04 -12.13
C LEU A 733 18.67 -38.62 -10.85
N GLU A 734 19.38 -39.73 -10.94
CA GLU A 734 20.06 -40.38 -9.83
C GLU A 734 21.53 -39.92 -9.77
N VAL A 735 21.96 -39.43 -8.61
CA VAL A 735 23.30 -38.92 -8.31
C VAL A 735 23.86 -39.75 -7.18
N ASN A 736 24.99 -40.42 -7.36
CA ASN A 736 25.51 -41.29 -6.31
C ASN A 736 26.14 -40.51 -5.13
N ASP A 737 26.29 -41.14 -3.95
CA ASP A 737 26.66 -40.47 -2.69
C ASP A 737 28.07 -39.80 -2.64
N ALA A 738 28.90 -40.01 -3.66
CA ALA A 738 30.15 -39.25 -3.80
C ALA A 738 29.94 -37.80 -4.29
N LEU A 739 28.74 -37.51 -4.77
CA LEU A 739 28.31 -36.22 -5.30
C LEU A 739 27.21 -35.65 -4.39
N GLU A 740 27.13 -34.33 -4.35
CA GLU A 740 26.04 -33.57 -3.72
C GLU A 740 25.33 -32.72 -4.77
N ILE A 741 24.05 -32.45 -4.53
CA ILE A 741 23.19 -31.65 -5.40
C ILE A 741 22.95 -30.31 -4.74
N ILE A 742 23.12 -29.24 -5.52
CA ILE A 742 22.83 -27.86 -5.14
C ILE A 742 21.94 -27.28 -6.24
N LYS A 743 20.80 -26.67 -5.92
CA LYS A 743 20.01 -25.96 -6.93
C LYS A 743 20.37 -24.47 -6.92
N GLU A 744 20.77 -23.93 -8.07
CA GLU A 744 20.98 -22.49 -8.28
C GLU A 744 19.97 -21.97 -9.31
N GLY A 745 18.90 -21.31 -8.85
CA GLY A 745 17.80 -20.88 -9.72
C GLY A 745 17.02 -22.07 -10.28
N GLU A 746 16.79 -22.10 -11.59
CA GLU A 746 16.12 -23.21 -12.27
C GLU A 746 17.08 -24.40 -12.55
N GLU A 747 18.38 -24.27 -12.27
CA GLU A 747 19.39 -25.26 -12.64
C GLU A 747 19.84 -26.12 -11.45
N TRP A 748 19.91 -27.43 -11.68
CA TRP A 748 20.53 -28.39 -10.75
C TRP A 748 22.05 -28.43 -10.97
N GLN A 749 22.84 -28.04 -9.98
CA GLN A 749 24.28 -28.20 -9.94
C GLN A 749 24.65 -29.45 -9.14
N ILE A 750 25.58 -30.24 -9.66
CA ILE A 750 26.06 -31.47 -9.02
C ILE A 750 27.57 -31.36 -8.86
N GLN A 751 28.06 -31.56 -7.65
CA GLN A 751 29.50 -31.42 -7.35
C GLN A 751 30.00 -32.51 -6.39
N PRO A 752 31.32 -32.79 -6.32
CA PRO A 752 31.87 -33.74 -5.35
C PRO A 752 31.64 -33.31 -3.89
N LYS A 753 31.12 -34.23 -3.07
CA LYS A 753 30.73 -34.01 -1.66
C LYS A 753 31.92 -33.77 -0.72
N SER A 754 33.10 -34.30 -1.03
CA SER A 754 34.30 -34.15 -0.21
C SER A 754 35.56 -33.89 -1.04
N LEU A 755 36.55 -33.26 -0.40
CA LEU A 755 37.82 -32.90 -1.02
C LEU A 755 39.00 -33.49 -0.24
N PRO A 756 40.12 -33.84 -0.91
CA PRO A 756 40.39 -33.67 -2.34
C PRO A 756 39.61 -34.63 -3.25
N ILE A 757 39.31 -34.21 -4.48
CA ILE A 757 38.73 -35.09 -5.51
C ILE A 757 39.75 -36.20 -5.77
N THR A 758 39.32 -37.46 -5.66
CA THR A 758 40.19 -38.62 -5.91
C THR A 758 40.24 -38.99 -7.39
N GLU A 759 41.41 -39.44 -7.84
CA GLU A 759 41.56 -40.16 -9.10
C GLU A 759 40.67 -41.42 -9.05
N ASP A 760 39.94 -41.70 -10.13
CA ASP A 760 38.98 -42.82 -10.22
C ASP A 760 37.87 -42.88 -9.14
N GLY A 761 37.51 -41.75 -8.52
CA GLY A 761 36.37 -41.69 -7.61
C GLY A 761 35.05 -42.12 -8.29
N PRO A 762 34.07 -42.65 -7.52
CA PRO A 762 32.81 -43.10 -8.08
C PRO A 762 31.91 -41.88 -8.29
N TYR A 763 32.15 -41.04 -9.30
CA TYR A 763 31.27 -39.90 -9.59
C TYR A 763 30.31 -40.27 -10.72
N THR A 764 29.10 -40.68 -10.37
CA THR A 764 28.12 -41.22 -11.31
C THR A 764 26.80 -40.45 -11.24
N LEU A 765 26.28 -40.11 -12.41
CA LEU A 765 24.99 -39.50 -12.66
C LEU A 765 24.20 -40.39 -13.61
N THR A 766 22.95 -40.71 -13.30
CA THR A 766 22.10 -41.54 -14.17
C THR A 766 20.78 -40.82 -14.44
N ILE A 767 20.40 -40.70 -15.71
CA ILE A 767 19.13 -40.11 -16.13
C ILE A 767 18.22 -41.23 -16.64
N HIS A 768 17.03 -41.35 -16.07
CA HIS A 768 15.99 -42.28 -16.47
C HIS A 768 14.85 -41.51 -17.15
N ASN A 769 14.49 -41.91 -18.38
CA ASN A 769 13.27 -41.45 -19.02
C ASN A 769 12.13 -42.40 -18.65
N ASN A 770 11.39 -42.08 -17.60
CA ASN A 770 10.22 -42.84 -17.16
C ASN A 770 8.92 -42.35 -17.84
N GLY A 771 9.02 -41.37 -18.74
CA GLY A 771 7.93 -40.76 -19.46
C GLY A 771 7.44 -41.61 -20.62
N ARG A 772 6.33 -41.20 -21.22
CA ARG A 772 5.72 -41.89 -22.37
C ARG A 772 6.29 -41.43 -23.71
N THR A 773 7.09 -40.36 -23.72
CA THR A 773 7.62 -39.72 -24.92
C THR A 773 9.15 -39.78 -24.96
N PRO A 774 9.76 -39.86 -26.15
CA PRO A 774 11.21 -39.70 -26.28
C PRO A 774 11.68 -38.30 -25.86
N ALA A 775 12.93 -38.21 -25.41
CA ALA A 775 13.60 -36.95 -25.08
C ALA A 775 15.00 -36.88 -25.71
N THR A 776 15.50 -35.65 -25.85
CA THR A 776 16.88 -35.39 -26.22
C THR A 776 17.59 -34.75 -25.05
N LEU A 777 18.68 -35.37 -24.59
CA LEU A 777 19.58 -34.85 -23.57
C LEU A 777 20.78 -34.21 -24.26
N MET A 778 20.84 -32.89 -24.26
CA MET A 778 21.99 -32.12 -24.71
C MET A 778 23.03 -32.05 -23.59
N VAL A 779 24.27 -32.43 -23.90
CA VAL A 779 25.41 -32.38 -22.98
C VAL A 779 26.44 -31.40 -23.53
N GLU A 780 26.72 -30.33 -22.80
CA GLU A 780 27.70 -29.31 -23.17
C GLU A 780 28.80 -29.23 -22.10
N SER A 781 30.06 -29.04 -22.50
CA SER A 781 31.13 -28.74 -21.56
C SER A 781 31.74 -27.36 -21.76
N PHE A 782 32.17 -26.78 -20.65
CA PHE A 782 32.95 -25.55 -20.61
C PHE A 782 34.39 -25.88 -20.21
N TYR A 783 35.01 -26.84 -20.92
CA TYR A 783 36.36 -27.32 -20.62
C TYR A 783 37.23 -27.56 -21.86
N ALA A 784 38.23 -26.71 -22.05
CA ALA A 784 39.07 -26.78 -23.25
C ALA A 784 40.22 -27.81 -23.19
N LYS A 785 40.56 -28.36 -22.02
CA LYS A 785 41.76 -29.23 -21.90
C LYS A 785 41.43 -30.71 -22.11
N ARG A 786 42.06 -31.31 -23.12
CA ARG A 786 41.97 -32.75 -23.42
C ARG A 786 42.67 -33.61 -22.36
N GLY A 787 42.11 -34.77 -22.07
CA GLY A 787 42.77 -35.84 -21.30
C GLY A 787 42.92 -35.57 -19.80
N ILE A 788 42.10 -34.69 -19.22
CA ILE A 788 42.09 -34.40 -17.78
C ILE A 788 40.86 -34.98 -17.08
N ILE A 789 39.70 -34.89 -17.74
CA ILE A 789 38.45 -35.50 -17.30
C ILE A 789 37.96 -36.40 -18.43
N THR A 790 37.64 -37.64 -18.06
CA THR A 790 37.04 -38.63 -18.95
C THR A 790 35.59 -38.80 -18.53
N VAL A 791 34.67 -38.67 -19.49
CA VAL A 791 33.22 -38.86 -19.30
C VAL A 791 32.85 -40.16 -19.99
N GLU A 792 32.42 -41.15 -19.22
CA GLU A 792 31.91 -42.42 -19.75
C GLU A 792 30.39 -42.32 -19.87
N VAL A 793 29.86 -42.63 -21.05
CA VAL A 793 28.43 -42.65 -21.35
C VAL A 793 28.08 -44.05 -21.88
N GLY A 794 27.43 -44.86 -21.05
CA GLY A 794 27.28 -46.30 -21.33
C GLY A 794 28.65 -46.97 -21.51
N ASP A 795 28.85 -47.68 -22.63
CA ASP A 795 30.11 -48.37 -22.95
C ASP A 795 31.15 -47.48 -23.66
N SER A 796 30.83 -46.21 -23.90
CA SER A 796 31.71 -45.28 -24.63
C SER A 796 32.40 -44.30 -23.69
N SER A 797 33.64 -43.91 -24.03
CA SER A 797 34.48 -43.03 -23.20
C SER A 797 34.96 -41.85 -24.01
N PHE A 798 34.73 -40.64 -23.49
CA PHE A 798 35.00 -39.36 -24.18
C PHE A 798 35.86 -38.45 -23.30
N SER A 799 36.74 -37.66 -23.91
CA SER A 799 37.35 -36.52 -23.21
C SER A 799 36.29 -35.45 -23.01
N ILE A 800 36.20 -34.83 -21.82
CA ILE A 800 35.20 -33.77 -21.53
C ILE A 800 35.19 -32.65 -22.59
N SER A 801 36.34 -32.35 -23.20
CA SER A 801 36.50 -31.34 -24.24
C SER A 801 35.77 -31.65 -25.56
N GLU A 802 35.34 -32.90 -25.76
CA GLU A 802 34.57 -33.32 -26.93
C GLU A 802 33.13 -32.78 -26.88
N PHE A 803 32.67 -32.35 -25.71
CA PHE A 803 31.36 -31.72 -25.50
C PHE A 803 31.37 -30.18 -25.64
N ASN A 804 32.49 -29.54 -26.03
CA ASN A 804 32.63 -28.07 -26.13
C ASN A 804 31.74 -27.39 -27.21
N GLY A 805 30.87 -28.14 -27.90
CA GLY A 805 29.91 -27.63 -28.87
C GLY A 805 28.50 -28.23 -28.72
N GLY A 806 28.22 -28.89 -27.57
CA GLY A 806 27.00 -29.65 -27.34
C GLY A 806 27.01 -31.01 -28.04
N ALA A 807 26.51 -32.03 -27.35
CA ALA A 807 26.24 -33.34 -27.92
C ALA A 807 24.83 -33.81 -27.52
N ASP A 808 24.04 -34.20 -28.50
CA ASP A 808 22.68 -34.70 -28.28
C ASP A 808 22.68 -36.21 -28.06
N ILE A 809 22.11 -36.63 -26.94
CA ILE A 809 21.89 -38.04 -26.60
C ILE A 809 20.39 -38.30 -26.62
N PHE A 810 19.95 -39.17 -27.51
CA PHE A 810 18.55 -39.54 -27.63
C PHE A 810 18.16 -40.57 -26.56
N MET A 811 17.08 -40.29 -25.83
CA MET A 811 16.54 -41.13 -24.76
C MET A 811 15.13 -41.62 -25.11
N ALA A 812 14.99 -42.91 -25.40
CA ALA A 812 13.70 -43.55 -25.62
C ALA A 812 12.88 -43.66 -24.31
N PRO A 813 11.54 -43.79 -24.37
CA PRO A 813 10.72 -44.13 -23.20
C PRO A 813 11.23 -45.39 -22.47
N GLY A 814 11.36 -45.32 -21.15
CA GLY A 814 11.92 -46.39 -20.31
C GLY A 814 13.43 -46.56 -20.38
N SER A 815 14.15 -45.73 -21.16
CA SER A 815 15.62 -45.84 -21.28
C SER A 815 16.34 -45.16 -20.13
N THR A 816 17.58 -45.59 -19.90
CA THR A 816 18.46 -45.09 -18.86
C THR A 816 19.80 -44.71 -19.48
N THR A 817 20.35 -43.56 -19.12
CA THR A 817 21.67 -43.10 -19.56
C THR A 817 22.52 -42.75 -18.35
N ALA A 818 23.60 -43.49 -18.14
CA ALA A 818 24.55 -43.26 -17.05
C ALA A 818 25.80 -42.54 -17.55
N PHE A 819 26.22 -41.53 -16.78
CA PHE A 819 27.42 -40.75 -16.94
C PHE A 819 28.36 -41.03 -15.78
N ARG A 820 29.57 -41.51 -16.05
CA ARG A 820 30.62 -41.66 -15.05
C ARG A 820 31.75 -40.69 -15.33
N ILE A 821 32.05 -39.84 -14.36
CA ILE A 821 33.08 -38.80 -14.46
C ILE A 821 34.35 -39.32 -13.80
N LYS A 822 35.41 -39.53 -14.59
CA LYS A 822 36.73 -39.96 -14.11
C LYS A 822 37.74 -38.83 -14.20
N TYR A 823 38.45 -38.63 -13.10
CA TYR A 823 39.55 -37.68 -13.00
C TYR A 823 40.87 -38.42 -13.11
N ASN A 824 41.75 -37.97 -14.02
CA ASN A 824 43.03 -38.66 -14.29
C ASN A 824 44.14 -38.36 -13.26
N LYS A 825 43.82 -37.67 -12.16
CA LYS A 825 44.65 -37.42 -10.97
C LYS A 825 43.79 -36.79 -9.87
N GLY A 826 44.28 -36.75 -8.63
CA GLY A 826 43.60 -36.05 -7.54
C GLY A 826 43.72 -34.51 -7.58
N TYR A 827 42.74 -33.79 -7.03
CA TYR A 827 42.67 -32.32 -7.06
C TYR A 827 42.20 -31.69 -5.73
N ASP A 828 42.78 -30.54 -5.36
CA ASP A 828 42.35 -29.72 -4.22
C ASP A 828 41.40 -28.55 -4.62
N LYS A 829 40.67 -28.01 -3.64
CA LYS A 829 39.44 -27.17 -3.78
C LYS A 829 39.54 -26.01 -4.77
N ALA A 830 40.67 -25.31 -4.82
CA ALA A 830 40.66 -23.91 -5.29
C ALA A 830 40.82 -23.73 -6.81
N SER A 831 41.51 -24.66 -7.49
CA SER A 831 41.89 -24.49 -8.90
C SER A 831 41.08 -25.35 -9.88
N PHE A 832 40.49 -26.46 -9.40
CA PHE A 832 39.88 -27.46 -10.27
C PHE A 832 38.37 -27.29 -10.49
N LEU A 833 37.59 -26.86 -9.47
CA LEU A 833 36.14 -26.57 -9.63
C LEU A 833 35.85 -25.42 -10.61
N LYS A 834 36.82 -24.51 -10.80
CA LYS A 834 36.75 -23.44 -11.80
C LYS A 834 37.21 -23.89 -13.19
N ALA A 835 37.80 -25.08 -13.29
CA ALA A 835 38.49 -25.48 -14.49
C ALA A 835 37.49 -25.98 -15.53
N GLY A 836 36.46 -26.80 -15.20
CA GLY A 836 35.47 -27.36 -16.14
C GLY A 836 34.13 -27.78 -15.54
N ARG A 837 33.06 -27.66 -16.34
CA ARG A 837 31.67 -28.00 -15.99
C ARG A 837 31.01 -28.76 -17.15
N LEU A 838 30.04 -29.62 -16.83
CA LEU A 838 29.11 -30.24 -17.77
C LEU A 838 27.71 -29.70 -17.49
N ASN A 839 27.06 -29.20 -18.54
CA ASN A 839 25.67 -28.77 -18.52
C ASN A 839 24.83 -29.82 -19.22
N PHE A 840 23.75 -30.22 -18.56
CA PHE A 840 22.79 -31.18 -19.08
C PHE A 840 21.47 -30.45 -19.30
N THR A 841 20.97 -30.46 -20.54
CA THR A 841 19.68 -29.86 -20.88
C THR A 841 18.79 -30.94 -21.50
N LEU A 842 17.66 -31.20 -20.87
CA LEU A 842 16.71 -32.20 -21.34
C LEU A 842 15.54 -31.51 -22.04
N THR A 843 15.30 -31.86 -23.31
CA THR A 843 14.19 -31.31 -24.12
C THR A 843 13.23 -32.40 -24.53
N ARG A 844 11.92 -32.13 -24.43
CA ARG A 844 10.86 -33.08 -24.79
C ARG A 844 10.45 -32.86 -26.24
N GLN A 845 9.96 -33.91 -26.90
CA GLN A 845 9.26 -33.70 -28.17
C GLN A 845 7.90 -33.02 -27.91
N GLY A 846 7.83 -31.70 -28.13
CA GLY A 846 6.60 -30.91 -28.09
C GLY A 846 6.54 -29.80 -27.02
N GLU A 847 7.50 -29.75 -26.10
CA GLU A 847 7.71 -28.70 -25.08
C GLU A 847 9.19 -28.40 -24.88
#